data_AF-A0A7J5HX24-F1
#
_entry.id   AF-A0A7J5HX24-F1
#
_cell.length_a   1.000
_cell.length_b   1.000
_cell.length_c   1.000
_cell.angle_alpha   90.00
_cell.angle_beta   90.00
_cell.angle_gamma   90.00
#
_symmetry.space_group_name_H-M   'P 1'
#
loop_
_entity.id
_entity.type
_entity.pdbx_description
1 polymer ?
#
loop_
_entity_poly.entity_id
_entity_poly.type
_entity_poly.pdbx_seq_one_letter_code
_entity_poly.pdbx_strand_id
1 'polypeptide(L)'
;MNLKERIQTVLQKLNLLDKAKANQLTQEEWGQIVNSYNQEYQSILQDDLAADQAAQRQTVAVTQEQIDQVQSILGSIVNPVQTNSTTTEEENSGNGPVQTISQPANGEGLVQLATAVQSLVDNMNNRAEDDIPSRTVTAASIMFTGPADRSRYLFGIENQMFSMSERWNKIAVNPASASSYGPWNEEIEGAAFRRQAVTFSRSLQQRYDYLHRNGMLDAKRLAAGEFSTNYEGVDTAGVGNQYVVLRQDYLIARVLSVRDLTQYFPVRYGIQDHDLVFNAFFSEVSQAYQQGEIWKGDMKLENEMGHVDDAMIKLKFGPMKELERMYIAYLNKEGSDPIKWTMIEFCILNSLETAQVEQNKRRMRGIYVKPETGVAGSYLNASTGIIYTLVRYMHEFKILPHDDESYRSYTASNMLDSVQEFVGDVVASCTEDMDLDRHVLYLNKTHLPWWIKNVRAKYGKDIDFSSPDSYRNVVPDTNMRIIWLPYLGQLPLMFMDVPGNLQFLEFVPGEMLSIKVKEDMELVKAWSTWKEGTAASFTGRRFDSLEKLKANNYEWQQIFINKPTVDMAADATTVDASKGFWQITAANTGAKAITDITNAKAGVAYIIECGSTENATTIAKSDKFADITEAYTPTKEGDYIMVILNSKGNFLELERQVGGVRKVNAALQPNIPGVR
;
A
#
# COMPACT_ATOMS: atom_id res chain seq x y z
N MET A 1 -30.96 25.89 -12.46
CA MET A 1 -31.35 25.09 -13.63
C MET A 1 -30.10 24.71 -14.38
N ASN A 2 -29.75 23.41 -14.35
CA ASN A 2 -28.60 22.88 -15.09
C ASN A 2 -28.88 22.92 -16.61
N LEU A 3 -27.85 22.78 -17.46
CA LEU A 3 -27.99 22.89 -18.92
C LEU A 3 -29.06 21.92 -19.46
N LYS A 4 -29.09 20.69 -18.95
CA LYS A 4 -30.04 19.65 -19.34
C LYS A 4 -31.49 20.04 -19.06
N GLU A 5 -31.76 20.64 -17.90
CA GLU A 5 -33.07 21.14 -17.51
C GLU A 5 -33.51 22.32 -18.38
N ARG A 6 -32.60 23.24 -18.72
CA ARG A 6 -32.88 24.39 -19.59
C ARG A 6 -33.25 23.95 -21.01
N ILE A 7 -32.47 23.03 -21.59
CA ILE A 7 -32.76 22.46 -22.92
C ILE A 7 -34.09 21.69 -22.90
N GLN A 8 -34.37 20.95 -21.82
CA GLN A 8 -35.63 20.22 -21.68
C GLN A 8 -36.84 21.16 -21.63
N THR A 9 -36.75 22.30 -20.94
CA THR A 9 -37.82 23.32 -20.91
C THR A 9 -38.08 23.91 -22.29
N VAL A 10 -37.03 24.21 -23.07
CA VAL A 10 -37.17 24.72 -24.45
C VAL A 10 -37.80 23.67 -25.37
N LEU A 11 -37.39 22.40 -25.25
CA LEU A 11 -37.98 21.30 -26.02
C LEU A 11 -39.46 21.04 -25.69
N GLN A 12 -39.84 21.21 -24.42
CA GLN A 12 -41.26 21.13 -23.99
C GLN A 12 -42.07 22.28 -24.57
N LYS A 13 -41.52 23.50 -24.54
CA LYS A 13 -42.19 24.69 -25.07
C LYS A 13 -42.41 24.63 -26.59
N LEU A 14 -41.47 24.01 -27.31
CA LEU A 14 -41.58 23.82 -28.77
C LEU A 14 -42.38 22.56 -29.15
N ASN A 15 -42.90 21.78 -28.20
CA ASN A 15 -43.53 20.47 -28.42
C ASN A 15 -42.63 19.47 -29.21
N LEU A 16 -41.32 19.60 -29.06
CA LEU A 16 -40.32 18.79 -29.78
C LEU A 16 -39.69 17.70 -28.91
N LEU A 17 -40.11 17.57 -27.65
CA LEU A 17 -39.51 16.64 -26.68
C LEU A 17 -39.62 15.16 -27.09
N ASP A 18 -40.75 14.75 -27.68
CA ASP A 18 -40.94 13.36 -28.11
C ASP A 18 -40.12 13.04 -29.37
N LYS A 19 -40.00 14.00 -30.30
CA LYS A 19 -39.12 13.89 -31.47
C LYS A 19 -37.64 13.90 -31.10
N ALA A 20 -37.25 14.69 -30.09
CA ALA A 20 -35.89 14.73 -29.57
C ALA A 20 -35.50 13.38 -28.94
N LYS A 21 -36.40 12.76 -28.16
CA LYS A 21 -36.19 11.41 -27.61
C LYS A 21 -36.09 10.32 -28.68
N ALA A 22 -36.83 10.47 -29.78
CA ALA A 22 -36.80 9.58 -30.93
C ALA A 22 -35.64 9.85 -31.91
N ASN A 23 -34.81 10.88 -31.65
CA ASN A 23 -33.68 11.29 -32.49
C ASN A 23 -34.07 11.71 -33.92
N GLN A 24 -35.25 12.33 -34.09
CA GLN A 24 -35.85 12.68 -35.39
C GLN A 24 -35.93 14.20 -35.64
N LEU A 25 -35.14 15.01 -34.93
CA LEU A 25 -35.14 16.47 -35.10
C LEU A 25 -34.54 16.88 -36.45
N THR A 26 -35.26 17.70 -37.20
CA THR A 26 -34.77 18.26 -38.46
C THR A 26 -33.84 19.46 -38.23
N GLN A 27 -33.06 19.83 -39.24
CA GLN A 27 -32.13 20.97 -39.16
C GLN A 27 -32.84 22.31 -38.90
N GLU A 28 -34.07 22.47 -39.40
CA GLU A 28 -34.90 23.64 -39.15
C GLU A 28 -35.43 23.67 -37.71
N GLU A 29 -35.84 22.53 -37.17
CA GLU A 29 -36.27 22.37 -35.78
C GLU A 29 -35.10 22.62 -34.81
N TRP A 30 -33.87 22.23 -35.18
CA TRP A 30 -32.66 22.58 -34.45
C TRP A 30 -32.39 24.08 -34.41
N GLY A 31 -32.58 24.78 -35.54
CA GLY A 31 -32.48 26.24 -35.58
C GLY A 31 -33.51 26.92 -34.66
N GLN A 32 -34.72 26.38 -34.56
CA GLN A 32 -35.76 26.88 -33.66
C GLN A 32 -35.42 26.67 -32.18
N ILE A 33 -34.83 25.52 -31.82
CA ILE A 33 -34.36 25.22 -30.46
C ILE A 33 -33.28 26.20 -30.03
N VAL A 34 -32.27 26.44 -30.88
CA VAL A 34 -31.17 27.39 -30.59
C VAL A 34 -31.71 28.80 -30.42
N ASN A 35 -32.59 29.25 -31.32
CA ASN A 35 -33.16 30.60 -31.24
C ASN A 35 -34.04 30.79 -30.00
N SER A 36 -34.87 29.80 -29.65
CA SER A 36 -35.70 29.84 -28.46
C SER A 36 -34.87 29.79 -27.17
N TYR A 37 -33.79 29.00 -27.15
CA TYR A 37 -32.88 28.94 -26.01
C TYR A 37 -32.19 30.29 -25.78
N ASN A 38 -31.66 30.89 -26.85
CA ASN A 38 -30.99 32.19 -26.77
C ASN A 38 -31.94 33.32 -26.34
N GLN A 39 -33.21 33.27 -26.77
CA GLN A 39 -34.23 34.24 -26.35
C GLN A 39 -34.66 34.07 -24.88
N GLU A 40 -34.75 32.83 -24.40
CA GLU A 40 -35.32 32.52 -23.09
C GLU A 40 -34.30 32.63 -21.95
N TYR A 41 -33.04 32.30 -22.21
CA TYR A 41 -31.98 32.31 -21.20
C TYR A 41 -30.94 33.41 -21.41
N GLN A 42 -31.06 34.20 -22.48
CA GLN A 42 -30.11 35.26 -22.85
C GLN A 42 -28.64 34.79 -22.93
N SER A 43 -28.43 33.48 -23.14
CA SER A 43 -27.12 32.85 -23.26
C SER A 43 -27.03 32.11 -24.60
N ILE A 44 -25.82 31.98 -25.12
CA ILE A 44 -25.57 31.25 -26.37
C ILE A 44 -25.50 29.77 -26.03
N LEU A 45 -26.41 28.97 -26.57
CA LEU A 45 -26.48 27.53 -26.30
C LEU A 45 -25.12 26.82 -26.51
N GLN A 46 -24.36 27.24 -27.52
CA GLN A 46 -23.06 26.66 -27.85
C GLN A 46 -21.98 26.94 -26.78
N ASP A 47 -22.00 28.12 -26.17
CA ASP A 47 -21.07 28.49 -25.09
C ASP A 47 -21.43 27.77 -23.79
N ASP A 48 -22.73 27.65 -23.48
CA ASP A 48 -23.20 26.89 -22.33
C ASP A 48 -22.89 25.38 -22.47
N LEU A 49 -22.99 24.82 -23.70
CA LEU A 49 -22.63 23.43 -23.99
C LEU A 49 -21.12 23.18 -23.88
N ALA A 50 -20.31 24.15 -24.31
CA ALA A 50 -18.85 24.11 -24.16
C ALA A 50 -18.43 24.22 -22.68
N ALA A 51 -19.13 25.05 -21.89
CA ALA A 51 -18.90 25.19 -20.46
C ALA A 51 -19.31 23.92 -19.68
N ASP A 52 -20.42 23.27 -20.04
CA ASP A 52 -20.85 22.00 -19.43
C ASP A 52 -19.93 20.84 -19.82
N GLN A 53 -19.44 20.80 -21.08
CA GLN A 53 -18.39 19.86 -21.50
C GLN A 53 -17.04 20.10 -20.81
N ALA A 54 -16.67 21.36 -20.57
CA ALA A 54 -15.47 21.70 -19.80
C ALA A 54 -15.61 21.31 -18.32
N ALA A 55 -16.80 21.49 -17.74
CA ALA A 55 -17.11 21.05 -16.38
C ALA A 55 -17.13 19.52 -16.24
N GLN A 56 -17.55 18.78 -17.28
CA GLN A 56 -17.48 17.31 -17.31
C GLN A 56 -16.08 16.77 -17.62
N ARG A 57 -15.20 17.55 -18.25
CA ARG A 57 -13.79 17.21 -18.52
C ARG A 57 -12.84 17.38 -17.33
N GLN A 58 -13.34 17.80 -16.17
CA GLN A 58 -12.56 17.82 -14.92
C GLN A 58 -12.35 16.44 -14.29
N THR A 59 -12.74 15.35 -14.96
CA THR A 59 -12.28 13.99 -14.67
C THR A 59 -11.60 13.38 -15.90
N VAL A 60 -10.30 13.11 -15.74
CA VAL A 60 -9.40 12.31 -16.61
C VAL A 60 -8.98 12.99 -17.93
N ALA A 61 -7.83 13.67 -17.89
CA ALA A 61 -7.07 13.99 -19.10
C ALA A 61 -6.23 12.76 -19.50
N VAL A 62 -6.67 12.02 -20.53
CA VAL A 62 -5.88 11.00 -21.23
C VAL A 62 -5.02 11.73 -22.27
N THR A 63 -3.70 11.54 -22.24
CA THR A 63 -2.75 12.18 -23.17
C THR A 63 -2.69 11.44 -24.51
N GLN A 64 -2.37 12.14 -25.60
CA GLN A 64 -2.30 11.58 -26.97
C GLN A 64 -1.36 10.37 -27.08
N GLU A 65 -0.32 10.30 -26.24
CA GLU A 65 0.59 9.15 -26.14
C GLU A 65 -0.07 7.88 -25.58
N GLN A 66 -1.11 8.01 -24.74
CA GLN A 66 -1.89 6.88 -24.25
C GLN A 66 -2.83 6.34 -25.33
N ILE A 67 -3.29 7.18 -26.26
CA ILE A 67 -4.07 6.76 -27.43
C ILE A 67 -3.19 5.95 -28.39
N ASP A 68 -1.95 6.37 -28.61
CA ASP A 68 -1.01 5.66 -29.48
C ASP A 68 -0.54 4.32 -28.86
N GLN A 69 -0.38 4.25 -27.54
CA GLN A 69 -0.11 2.99 -26.83
C GLN A 69 -1.30 2.02 -26.89
N VAL A 70 -2.52 2.51 -26.73
CA VAL A 70 -3.74 1.67 -26.82
C VAL A 70 -3.97 1.19 -28.25
N GLN A 71 -3.67 2.00 -29.27
CA GLN A 71 -3.72 1.56 -30.68
C GLN A 71 -2.63 0.53 -31.02
N SER A 72 -1.44 0.64 -30.43
CA SER A 72 -0.37 -0.37 -30.53
C SER A 72 -0.79 -1.72 -29.93
N ILE A 73 -1.40 -1.69 -28.74
CA ILE A 73 -1.90 -2.89 -28.06
C ILE A 73 -3.07 -3.51 -28.83
N LEU A 74 -3.99 -2.70 -29.37
CA LEU A 74 -5.09 -3.17 -30.23
C LEU A 74 -4.59 -3.76 -31.56
N GLY A 75 -3.56 -3.16 -32.18
CA GLY A 75 -2.92 -3.70 -33.38
C GLY A 75 -2.30 -5.09 -33.16
N SER A 76 -1.78 -5.35 -31.95
CA SER A 76 -1.24 -6.66 -31.58
C SER A 76 -2.31 -7.74 -31.33
N ILE A 77 -3.55 -7.34 -31.02
CA ILE A 77 -4.67 -8.25 -30.74
C ILE A 77 -5.41 -8.62 -32.03
N VAL A 78 -5.46 -7.71 -33.01
CA VAL A 78 -6.24 -7.89 -34.24
C VAL A 78 -5.48 -8.66 -35.35
N ASN A 79 -4.14 -8.70 -35.31
CA ASN A 79 -3.33 -9.45 -36.28
C ASN A 79 -2.38 -10.47 -35.61
N PRO A 80 -2.85 -11.68 -35.28
CA PRO A 80 -1.97 -12.78 -34.92
C PRO A 80 -1.46 -13.47 -36.20
N VAL A 81 -0.35 -13.01 -36.78
CA VAL A 81 0.42 -13.88 -37.71
C VAL A 81 1.55 -14.55 -36.94
N GLN A 82 1.25 -15.80 -36.56
CA GLN A 82 2.11 -16.98 -36.47
C GLN A 82 3.58 -16.81 -36.02
N THR A 83 3.85 -17.32 -34.82
CA THR A 83 5.10 -18.08 -34.56
C THR A 83 4.77 -19.52 -34.15
N ASN A 84 5.02 -20.41 -35.12
CA ASN A 84 5.55 -21.78 -35.04
C ASN A 84 4.65 -23.03 -34.86
N SER A 85 4.79 -23.89 -35.89
CA SER A 85 4.74 -25.38 -35.96
C SER A 85 3.39 -26.06 -35.70
N THR A 86 2.81 -26.89 -36.59
CA THR A 86 3.40 -28.08 -37.27
C THR A 86 2.46 -28.54 -38.42
N THR A 87 3.02 -29.06 -39.54
CA THR A 87 2.52 -30.06 -40.54
C THR A 87 0.99 -30.30 -40.68
N THR A 88 0.34 -30.31 -41.85
CA THR A 88 0.57 -31.10 -43.09
C THR A 88 -0.46 -30.65 -44.17
N GLU A 89 -0.10 -30.71 -45.46
CA GLU A 89 -0.89 -31.00 -46.71
C GLU A 89 -2.38 -30.55 -46.79
N GLU A 90 -2.95 -29.92 -47.82
CA GLU A 90 -2.69 -29.80 -49.27
C GLU A 90 -3.68 -28.74 -49.84
N GLU A 91 -3.28 -28.05 -50.93
CA GLU A 91 -4.07 -27.61 -52.12
C GLU A 91 -5.47 -26.93 -51.96
N ASN A 92 -5.87 -25.83 -52.62
CA ASN A 92 -5.37 -25.06 -53.76
C ASN A 92 -6.25 -23.78 -53.94
N SER A 93 -5.70 -22.80 -54.66
CA SER A 93 -6.37 -21.79 -55.52
C SER A 93 -6.76 -20.41 -54.96
N GLY A 94 -5.95 -19.39 -55.32
CA GLY A 94 -6.41 -18.38 -56.30
C GLY A 94 -6.53 -16.90 -55.89
N ASN A 95 -5.50 -16.11 -56.26
CA ASN A 95 -5.47 -14.70 -56.69
C ASN A 95 -5.72 -13.52 -55.70
N GLY A 96 -4.77 -12.56 -55.72
CA GLY A 96 -4.64 -11.35 -54.87
C GLY A 96 -5.53 -10.15 -55.24
N PRO A 97 -5.12 -8.86 -55.05
CA PRO A 97 -3.87 -8.31 -54.52
C PRO A 97 -4.03 -7.61 -53.15
N VAL A 98 -2.89 -7.33 -52.51
CA VAL A 98 -2.76 -6.40 -51.39
C VAL A 98 -3.08 -4.98 -51.87
N GLN A 99 -4.10 -4.35 -51.29
CA GLN A 99 -4.30 -2.90 -51.37
C GLN A 99 -4.22 -2.30 -49.96
N THR A 100 -3.13 -1.58 -49.73
CA THR A 100 -3.02 -0.51 -48.74
C THR A 100 -4.14 0.51 -48.96
N ILE A 101 -5.04 0.66 -47.99
CA ILE A 101 -5.94 1.83 -47.92
C ILE A 101 -5.47 2.70 -46.76
N SER A 102 -4.65 3.69 -47.11
CA SER A 102 -4.49 4.93 -46.37
C SER A 102 -5.72 5.80 -46.62
N GLN A 103 -6.67 5.87 -45.69
CA GLN A 103 -7.65 6.96 -45.64
C GLN A 103 -7.94 7.38 -44.18
N PRO A 104 -8.11 8.69 -43.90
CA PRO A 104 -8.39 9.20 -42.57
C PRO A 104 -9.77 8.70 -42.09
N ALA A 105 -9.87 8.41 -40.79
CA ALA A 105 -11.08 7.90 -40.17
C ALA A 105 -12.27 8.87 -40.36
N ASN A 106 -13.24 8.47 -41.17
CA ASN A 106 -14.55 9.14 -41.23
C ASN A 106 -15.26 8.96 -39.87
N GLY A 107 -15.93 10.01 -39.39
CA GLY A 107 -16.53 10.06 -38.05
C GLY A 107 -17.51 8.92 -37.71
N GLU A 108 -18.11 8.27 -38.70
CA GLU A 108 -18.95 7.08 -38.50
C GLU A 108 -18.15 5.84 -38.05
N GLY A 109 -16.88 5.70 -38.50
CA GLY A 109 -16.01 4.60 -38.10
C GLY A 109 -15.53 4.71 -36.65
N LEU A 110 -15.33 5.94 -36.15
CA LEU A 110 -15.00 6.20 -34.75
C LEU A 110 -16.18 5.91 -33.81
N VAL A 111 -17.42 6.15 -34.26
CA VAL A 111 -18.63 5.83 -33.49
C VAL A 111 -18.87 4.32 -33.45
N GLN A 112 -18.66 3.60 -34.55
CA GLN A 112 -18.72 2.13 -34.55
C GLN A 112 -17.63 1.51 -33.67
N LEU A 113 -16.43 2.07 -33.68
CA LEU A 113 -15.33 1.63 -32.80
C LEU A 113 -15.63 1.93 -31.33
N ALA A 114 -16.18 3.10 -31.00
CA ALA A 114 -16.59 3.44 -29.63
C ALA A 114 -17.73 2.54 -29.14
N THR A 115 -18.66 2.16 -30.01
CA THR A 115 -19.75 1.23 -29.67
C THR A 115 -19.22 -0.20 -29.49
N ALA A 116 -18.23 -0.61 -30.29
CA ALA A 116 -17.54 -1.89 -30.13
C ALA A 116 -16.71 -1.93 -28.84
N VAL A 117 -16.01 -0.85 -28.48
CA VAL A 117 -15.28 -0.73 -27.21
C VAL A 117 -16.24 -0.71 -26.02
N GLN A 118 -17.35 0.02 -26.11
CA GLN A 118 -18.37 0.02 -25.06
C GLN A 118 -18.98 -1.36 -24.86
N SER A 119 -19.32 -2.08 -25.95
CA SER A 119 -19.83 -3.45 -25.86
C SER A 119 -18.79 -4.47 -25.39
N LEU A 120 -17.49 -4.23 -25.62
CA LEU A 120 -16.40 -5.05 -25.08
C LEU A 120 -16.18 -4.77 -23.60
N VAL A 121 -16.24 -3.50 -23.17
CA VAL A 121 -16.18 -3.08 -21.75
C VAL A 121 -17.40 -3.59 -21.00
N ASP A 122 -18.59 -3.59 -21.61
CA ASP A 122 -19.81 -4.16 -21.03
C ASP A 122 -19.75 -5.70 -21.00
N ASN A 123 -19.10 -6.36 -21.97
CA ASN A 123 -18.82 -7.80 -21.92
C ASN A 123 -17.71 -8.17 -20.90
N MET A 124 -16.75 -7.29 -20.66
CA MET A 124 -15.68 -7.48 -19.68
C MET A 124 -16.15 -7.19 -18.25
N ASN A 125 -16.96 -6.15 -18.04
CA ASN A 125 -17.59 -5.86 -16.75
C ASN A 125 -18.58 -6.95 -16.31
N ASN A 126 -19.09 -7.76 -17.25
CA ASN A 126 -19.98 -8.89 -16.99
C ASN A 126 -19.26 -10.25 -16.99
N ARG A 127 -17.92 -10.29 -17.06
CA ARG A 127 -17.13 -11.52 -16.88
C ARG A 127 -16.24 -11.37 -15.64
N ALA A 128 -16.82 -11.57 -14.47
CA ALA A 128 -16.09 -12.37 -13.48
C ALA A 128 -15.88 -13.75 -14.12
N GLU A 129 -14.68 -14.32 -14.00
CA GLU A 129 -14.47 -15.71 -14.40
C GLU A 129 -15.59 -16.57 -13.79
N ASP A 130 -16.26 -17.38 -14.61
CA ASP A 130 -17.18 -18.36 -14.08
C ASP A 130 -16.38 -19.27 -13.14
N ASP A 131 -16.78 -19.31 -11.87
CA ASP A 131 -16.28 -20.28 -10.90
C ASP A 131 -16.84 -21.66 -11.27
N ILE A 132 -16.19 -22.32 -12.24
CA ILE A 132 -16.53 -23.68 -12.64
C ILE A 132 -15.61 -24.62 -11.87
N PRO A 133 -16.13 -25.40 -10.90
CA PRO A 133 -15.31 -26.36 -10.17
C PRO A 133 -14.72 -27.38 -11.15
N SER A 134 -13.39 -27.58 -11.09
CA SER A 134 -12.60 -28.48 -11.96
C SER A 134 -12.90 -29.98 -11.80
N ARG A 135 -14.03 -30.34 -11.20
CA ARG A 135 -14.57 -31.70 -11.20
C ARG A 135 -16.03 -31.71 -10.75
N THR A 136 -16.98 -31.72 -11.70
CA THR A 136 -18.34 -32.21 -11.43
C THR A 136 -18.27 -33.72 -11.23
N VAL A 137 -18.06 -34.15 -9.99
CA VAL A 137 -18.45 -35.51 -9.59
C VAL A 137 -19.97 -35.51 -9.63
N THR A 138 -20.56 -36.31 -10.52
CA THR A 138 -21.99 -36.59 -10.50
C THR A 138 -22.30 -37.23 -9.14
N ALA A 139 -22.68 -36.42 -8.15
CA ALA A 139 -23.14 -36.89 -6.87
C ALA A 139 -24.36 -37.79 -7.12
N ALA A 140 -24.31 -39.03 -6.64
CA ALA A 140 -25.49 -39.88 -6.59
C ALA A 140 -26.63 -39.08 -5.94
N SER A 141 -27.80 -39.07 -6.56
CA SER A 141 -28.96 -38.34 -6.07
C SER A 141 -29.24 -38.70 -4.61
N ILE A 142 -29.08 -37.72 -3.71
CA ILE A 142 -29.40 -37.85 -2.30
C ILE A 142 -30.93 -37.97 -2.20
N MET A 143 -31.41 -39.20 -2.09
CA MET A 143 -32.82 -39.51 -1.84
C MET A 143 -33.04 -39.56 -0.32
N PHE A 144 -34.26 -39.28 0.15
CA PHE A 144 -34.67 -39.27 1.57
C PHE A 144 -34.32 -40.56 2.37
N THR A 145 -33.92 -41.62 1.68
CA THR A 145 -33.63 -42.95 2.23
C THR A 145 -32.13 -43.26 2.22
N GLY A 146 -31.35 -42.52 3.01
CA GLY A 146 -29.96 -42.86 3.37
C GLY A 146 -28.93 -42.88 2.22
N PRO A 147 -27.65 -42.62 2.49
CA PRO A 147 -26.58 -42.71 1.48
C PRO A 147 -26.13 -44.15 1.18
N ALA A 148 -26.80 -45.16 1.73
CA ALA A 148 -26.32 -46.53 1.73
C ALA A 148 -26.57 -47.25 0.41
N ASP A 149 -25.67 -48.17 0.09
CA ASP A 149 -25.77 -49.01 -1.10
C ASP A 149 -27.03 -49.90 -1.07
N ARG A 150 -27.99 -49.61 -1.95
CA ARG A 150 -29.25 -50.35 -2.11
C ARG A 150 -29.06 -51.80 -2.58
N SER A 151 -27.87 -52.14 -3.09
CA SER A 151 -27.52 -53.54 -3.39
C SER A 151 -27.28 -54.35 -2.11
N ARG A 152 -26.91 -53.69 -1.00
CA ARG A 152 -26.56 -54.32 0.28
C ARG A 152 -27.67 -54.20 1.32
N TYR A 153 -28.49 -53.14 1.27
CA TYR A 153 -29.59 -52.92 2.20
C TYR A 153 -30.88 -52.48 1.49
N LEU A 154 -31.98 -53.16 1.81
CA LEU A 154 -33.33 -52.82 1.39
C LEU A 154 -33.66 -51.38 1.78
N PHE A 155 -34.18 -50.61 0.82
CA PHE A 155 -34.47 -49.18 0.95
C PHE A 155 -33.25 -48.30 1.30
N GLY A 156 -32.00 -48.80 1.26
CA GLY A 156 -30.83 -47.98 1.60
C GLY A 156 -30.69 -47.66 3.09
N ILE A 157 -31.28 -48.47 3.99
CA ILE A 157 -31.18 -48.30 5.44
C ILE A 157 -30.10 -49.27 5.97
N GLU A 158 -28.97 -48.74 6.45
CA GLU A 158 -27.88 -49.55 7.04
C GLU A 158 -28.26 -50.13 8.39
N ASN A 159 -29.08 -51.18 8.37
CA ASN A 159 -29.42 -51.97 9.54
C ASN A 159 -29.56 -53.44 9.14
N GLN A 160 -29.17 -54.35 10.04
CA GLN A 160 -29.25 -55.79 9.81
C GLN A 160 -30.66 -56.24 9.37
N MET A 161 -31.72 -55.63 9.93
CA MET A 161 -33.12 -55.87 9.57
C MET A 161 -33.41 -55.69 8.09
N PHE A 162 -32.74 -54.74 7.45
CA PHE A 162 -32.89 -54.41 6.03
C PHE A 162 -31.76 -54.99 5.18
N SER A 163 -30.88 -55.84 5.71
CA SER A 163 -29.81 -56.42 4.90
C SER A 163 -30.38 -57.25 3.75
N MET A 164 -29.88 -57.02 2.53
CA MET A 164 -30.20 -57.84 1.35
C MET A 164 -29.66 -59.27 1.46
N SER A 165 -28.93 -59.61 2.54
CA SER A 165 -28.59 -60.99 2.87
C SER A 165 -29.80 -61.79 3.37
N GLU A 166 -30.75 -61.13 4.02
CA GLU A 166 -31.92 -61.76 4.64
C GLU A 166 -33.01 -62.11 3.61
N ARG A 167 -33.62 -63.29 3.78
CA ARG A 167 -34.60 -63.84 2.84
C ARG A 167 -35.81 -62.92 2.64
N TRP A 168 -36.37 -62.37 3.71
CA TRP A 168 -37.57 -61.52 3.63
C TRP A 168 -37.33 -60.23 2.84
N ASN A 169 -36.11 -59.68 2.89
CA ASN A 169 -35.75 -58.49 2.13
C ASN A 169 -35.59 -58.78 0.64
N LYS A 170 -34.99 -59.92 0.28
CA LYS A 170 -34.89 -60.38 -1.12
C LYS A 170 -36.27 -60.60 -1.75
N ILE A 171 -37.19 -61.19 -0.98
CA ILE A 171 -38.59 -61.38 -1.40
C ILE A 171 -39.32 -60.04 -1.53
N ALA A 172 -39.08 -59.08 -0.63
CA ALA A 172 -39.69 -57.76 -0.71
C ALA A 172 -39.27 -56.98 -1.98
N VAL A 173 -38.03 -57.12 -2.44
CA VAL A 173 -37.57 -56.52 -3.71
C VAL A 173 -38.16 -57.25 -4.92
N ASN A 174 -38.20 -58.57 -4.89
CA ASN A 174 -38.72 -59.38 -5.98
C ASN A 174 -39.67 -60.47 -5.47
N PRO A 175 -40.99 -60.19 -5.39
CA PRO A 175 -41.97 -61.16 -4.90
C PRO A 175 -42.01 -62.47 -5.69
N ALA A 176 -41.64 -62.46 -6.98
CA ALA A 176 -41.59 -63.66 -7.81
C ALA A 176 -40.50 -64.63 -7.39
N SER A 177 -39.49 -64.18 -6.62
CA SER A 177 -38.44 -65.03 -6.07
C SER A 177 -38.87 -65.84 -4.84
N ALA A 178 -40.07 -65.62 -4.29
CA ALA A 178 -40.54 -66.36 -3.12
C ALA A 178 -40.56 -67.89 -3.33
N SER A 179 -40.86 -68.33 -4.55
CA SER A 179 -40.93 -69.75 -4.92
C SER A 179 -39.57 -70.45 -4.94
N SER A 180 -38.45 -69.72 -5.03
CA SER A 180 -37.10 -70.31 -5.09
C SER A 180 -36.42 -70.52 -3.73
N TYR A 181 -37.01 -70.02 -2.64
CA TYR A 181 -36.41 -70.09 -1.29
C TYR A 181 -37.01 -71.17 -0.37
N GLY A 182 -37.87 -72.06 -0.87
CA GLY A 182 -38.48 -73.15 -0.09
C GLY A 182 -39.60 -72.69 0.87
N PRO A 183 -40.14 -73.55 1.75
CA PRO A 183 -41.15 -73.14 2.75
C PRO A 183 -40.54 -72.24 3.84
N TRP A 184 -41.35 -71.41 4.48
CA TRP A 184 -40.95 -70.54 5.60
C TRP A 184 -40.75 -71.37 6.88
N ASN A 185 -39.61 -71.20 7.55
CA ASN A 185 -39.34 -71.85 8.83
C ASN A 185 -39.60 -70.89 10.01
N GLU A 186 -40.74 -71.06 10.68
CA GLU A 186 -41.17 -70.18 11.76
C GLU A 186 -40.26 -70.24 13.01
N GLU A 187 -39.60 -71.38 13.27
CA GLU A 187 -38.72 -71.55 14.44
C GLU A 187 -37.38 -70.86 14.27
N ILE A 188 -36.83 -70.83 13.05
CA ILE A 188 -35.49 -70.25 12.78
C ILE A 188 -35.62 -68.87 12.13
N GLU A 189 -36.31 -68.77 10.99
CA GLU A 189 -36.45 -67.53 10.23
C GLU A 189 -37.44 -66.57 10.92
N GLY A 190 -38.55 -67.10 11.46
CA GLY A 190 -39.52 -66.31 12.23
C GLY A 190 -38.94 -65.75 13.53
N ALA A 191 -38.13 -66.52 14.25
CA ALA A 191 -37.43 -66.04 15.43
C ALA A 191 -36.37 -64.97 15.10
N ALA A 192 -35.60 -65.16 14.02
CA ALA A 192 -34.61 -64.19 13.56
C ALA A 192 -35.24 -62.86 13.13
N PHE A 193 -36.30 -62.91 12.33
CA PHE A 193 -37.06 -61.74 11.91
C PHE A 193 -37.62 -60.95 13.10
N ARG A 194 -38.27 -61.64 14.04
CA ARG A 194 -38.80 -61.02 15.27
C ARG A 194 -37.70 -60.33 16.08
N ARG A 195 -36.54 -60.98 16.25
CA ARG A 195 -35.41 -60.42 17.01
C ARG A 195 -34.87 -59.15 16.34
N GLN A 196 -34.68 -59.17 15.03
CA GLN A 196 -34.18 -58.02 14.29
C GLN A 196 -35.21 -56.86 14.26
N ALA A 197 -36.49 -57.17 14.08
CA ALA A 197 -37.57 -56.20 14.15
C ALA A 197 -37.63 -55.50 15.52
N VAL A 198 -37.59 -56.25 16.62
CA VAL A 198 -37.57 -55.69 17.98
C VAL A 198 -36.34 -54.82 18.22
N THR A 199 -35.16 -55.26 17.76
CA THR A 199 -33.91 -54.49 17.89
C THR A 199 -34.00 -53.18 17.12
N PHE A 200 -34.51 -53.21 15.90
CA PHE A 200 -34.72 -52.02 15.09
C PHE A 200 -35.75 -51.08 15.74
N SER A 201 -36.89 -51.58 16.22
CA SER A 201 -37.89 -50.79 16.92
C SER A 201 -37.34 -50.12 18.19
N ARG A 202 -36.50 -50.79 18.98
CA ARG A 202 -35.82 -50.19 20.14
C ARG A 202 -34.84 -49.09 19.72
N SER A 203 -34.10 -49.29 18.63
CA SER A 203 -33.21 -48.24 18.11
C SER A 203 -33.97 -47.00 17.62
N LEU A 204 -35.14 -47.20 16.99
CA LEU A 204 -36.03 -46.11 16.60
C LEU A 204 -36.61 -45.40 17.81
N GLN A 205 -37.02 -46.14 18.85
CA GLN A 205 -37.51 -45.56 20.10
C GLN A 205 -36.44 -44.66 20.75
N GLN A 206 -35.20 -45.13 20.87
CA GLN A 206 -34.10 -44.34 21.41
C GLN A 206 -33.82 -43.07 20.58
N ARG A 207 -33.91 -43.18 19.24
CA ARG A 207 -33.76 -42.04 18.35
C ARG A 207 -34.93 -41.06 18.49
N TYR A 208 -36.16 -41.54 18.62
CA TYR A 208 -37.33 -40.71 18.88
C TYR A 208 -37.21 -39.97 20.22
N ASP A 209 -36.79 -40.66 21.28
CA ASP A 209 -36.57 -40.06 22.59
C ASP A 209 -35.46 -38.99 22.55
N TYR A 210 -34.39 -39.23 21.81
CA TYR A 210 -33.33 -38.23 21.56
C TYR A 210 -33.88 -37.01 20.82
N LEU A 211 -34.61 -37.22 19.73
CA LEU A 211 -35.19 -36.12 18.94
C LEU A 211 -36.24 -35.35 19.75
N HIS A 212 -36.99 -36.02 20.62
CA HIS A 212 -37.97 -35.40 21.50
C HIS A 212 -37.28 -34.54 22.58
N ARG A 213 -36.25 -35.06 23.24
CA ARG A 213 -35.47 -34.34 24.26
C ARG A 213 -34.75 -33.12 23.71
N ASN A 214 -34.37 -33.13 22.44
CA ASN A 214 -33.70 -32.02 21.77
C ASN A 214 -34.65 -31.10 20.99
N GLY A 215 -35.98 -31.24 21.17
CA GLY A 215 -36.97 -30.35 20.55
C GLY A 215 -37.12 -30.48 19.03
N MET A 216 -36.61 -31.55 18.42
CA MET A 216 -36.55 -31.77 16.97
C MET A 216 -37.80 -32.49 16.39
N LEU A 217 -38.85 -32.71 17.19
CA LEU A 217 -40.10 -33.36 16.77
C LEU A 217 -41.27 -32.38 16.79
N ASP A 218 -41.26 -31.40 15.89
CA ASP A 218 -42.42 -30.54 15.62
C ASP A 218 -43.07 -30.94 14.29
N ALA A 219 -44.24 -31.58 14.38
CA ALA A 219 -44.95 -32.14 13.24
C ALA A 219 -45.41 -31.07 12.22
N LYS A 220 -45.60 -29.82 12.64
CA LYS A 220 -45.96 -28.72 11.72
C LYS A 220 -44.75 -28.25 10.92
N ARG A 221 -43.56 -28.21 11.52
CA ARG A 221 -42.31 -27.78 10.87
C ARG A 221 -41.75 -28.84 9.92
N LEU A 222 -41.90 -30.11 10.29
CA LEU A 222 -41.49 -31.24 9.44
C LEU A 222 -42.36 -31.39 8.18
N ALA A 223 -43.66 -31.09 8.28
CA ALA A 223 -44.58 -31.10 7.14
C ALA A 223 -44.37 -29.94 6.16
N ALA A 224 -43.72 -28.86 6.60
CA ALA A 224 -43.37 -27.70 5.77
C ALA A 224 -42.02 -27.84 5.04
N GLY A 225 -41.25 -28.90 5.30
CA GLY A 225 -39.93 -29.13 4.69
C GLY A 225 -38.80 -28.29 5.28
N GLU A 226 -39.02 -27.59 6.39
CA GLU A 226 -38.00 -26.83 7.10
C GLU A 226 -37.16 -27.78 7.98
N PHE A 227 -36.06 -28.30 7.44
CA PHE A 227 -35.00 -28.85 8.28
C PHE A 227 -34.43 -27.70 9.11
N SER A 228 -34.68 -27.70 10.42
CA SER A 228 -34.13 -26.68 11.32
C SER A 228 -32.63 -26.87 11.46
N THR A 229 -31.83 -26.21 10.62
CA THR A 229 -30.48 -25.83 11.04
C THR A 229 -30.66 -24.86 12.20
N ASN A 230 -30.13 -25.17 13.38
CA ASN A 230 -30.18 -24.26 14.51
C ASN A 230 -29.28 -23.04 14.20
N TYR A 231 -29.91 -21.91 13.88
CA TYR A 231 -29.28 -20.61 13.65
C TYR A 231 -29.46 -19.66 14.85
N GLU A 232 -29.78 -20.15 16.05
CA GLU A 232 -30.02 -19.30 17.24
C GLU A 232 -28.80 -18.41 17.60
N GLY A 233 -27.59 -18.79 17.16
CA GLY A 233 -26.39 -17.96 17.26
C GLY A 233 -26.11 -17.02 16.07
N VAL A 234 -26.89 -17.12 14.98
CA VAL A 234 -26.76 -16.31 13.76
C VAL A 234 -27.86 -15.26 13.69
N ASP A 235 -29.08 -15.55 14.19
CA ASP A 235 -30.17 -14.57 14.27
C ASP A 235 -29.88 -13.44 15.27
N THR A 236 -29.03 -13.68 16.27
CA THR A 236 -28.55 -12.63 17.19
C THR A 236 -27.39 -11.80 16.61
N ALA A 237 -26.82 -12.18 15.47
CA ALA A 237 -25.71 -11.46 14.84
C ALA A 237 -26.17 -10.32 13.90
N GLY A 238 -27.47 -10.19 13.63
CA GLY A 238 -28.04 -9.03 12.91
C GLY A 238 -27.57 -8.87 11.45
N VAL A 239 -27.02 -9.90 10.83
CA VAL A 239 -26.58 -9.91 9.42
C VAL A 239 -27.61 -10.63 8.56
N GLY A 240 -28.75 -9.96 8.33
CA GLY A 240 -29.79 -10.44 7.40
C GLY A 240 -29.39 -10.23 5.93
N ASN A 241 -29.62 -11.25 5.10
CA ASN A 241 -29.64 -11.23 3.62
C ASN A 241 -28.56 -10.40 2.89
N GLN A 242 -27.35 -10.34 3.44
CA GLN A 242 -26.20 -9.72 2.80
C GLN A 242 -25.06 -10.74 2.76
N TYR A 243 -24.36 -10.83 1.62
CA TYR A 243 -23.07 -11.51 1.58
C TYR A 243 -22.15 -10.81 2.58
N VAL A 244 -21.76 -11.52 3.63
CA VAL A 244 -20.72 -11.04 4.54
C VAL A 244 -19.42 -11.07 3.74
N VAL A 245 -18.83 -9.89 3.56
CA VAL A 245 -17.49 -9.68 2.99
C VAL A 245 -16.51 -10.75 3.53
N LEU A 246 -15.74 -11.38 2.65
CA LEU A 246 -14.74 -12.40 2.99
C LEU A 246 -13.94 -11.90 4.21
N ARG A 247 -13.82 -12.72 5.26
CA ARG A 247 -13.10 -12.35 6.49
C ARG A 247 -11.71 -11.75 6.19
N GLN A 248 -11.08 -12.21 5.10
CA GLN A 248 -9.86 -11.66 4.52
C GLN A 248 -9.91 -10.16 4.22
N ASP A 249 -10.99 -9.64 3.64
CA ASP A 249 -11.13 -8.21 3.33
C ASP A 249 -11.33 -7.38 4.60
N TYR A 250 -12.04 -7.92 5.62
CA TYR A 250 -12.11 -7.27 6.95
C TYR A 250 -10.74 -7.25 7.65
N LEU A 251 -9.98 -8.34 7.53
CA LEU A 251 -8.63 -8.44 8.08
C LEU A 251 -7.67 -7.47 7.37
N ILE A 252 -7.75 -7.36 6.03
CA ILE A 252 -7.00 -6.39 5.24
C ILE A 252 -7.41 -4.97 5.62
N ALA A 253 -8.71 -4.68 5.72
CA ALA A 253 -9.20 -3.36 6.12
C ALA A 253 -8.71 -2.97 7.53
N ARG A 254 -8.66 -3.94 8.47
CA ARG A 254 -8.11 -3.73 9.81
C ARG A 254 -6.62 -3.41 9.78
N VAL A 255 -5.82 -4.12 8.97
CA VAL A 255 -4.39 -3.81 8.80
C VAL A 255 -4.19 -2.46 8.08
N LEU A 256 -4.99 -2.16 7.06
CA LEU A 256 -4.96 -0.88 6.33
C LEU A 256 -5.34 0.31 7.22
N SER A 257 -6.19 0.12 8.24
CA SER A 257 -6.52 1.19 9.19
C SER A 257 -5.30 1.71 9.98
N VAL A 258 -4.22 0.93 10.06
CA VAL A 258 -2.96 1.27 10.74
C VAL A 258 -2.02 2.08 9.83
N ARG A 259 -2.35 2.26 8.55
CA ARG A 259 -1.52 2.96 7.55
C ARG A 259 -1.59 4.49 7.72
N ASP A 260 -0.81 5.01 8.67
CA ASP A 260 -0.87 6.44 9.07
C ASP A 260 -0.01 7.37 8.19
N LEU A 261 1.05 6.90 7.52
CA LEU A 261 1.96 7.81 6.80
C LEU A 261 1.57 8.11 5.36
N THR A 262 0.84 7.21 4.70
CA THR A 262 0.56 7.35 3.27
C THR A 262 -0.58 8.30 2.95
N GLN A 263 -1.20 8.87 3.98
CA GLN A 263 -2.09 10.03 3.85
C GLN A 263 -1.28 11.32 3.61
N TYR A 264 -0.01 11.36 4.02
CA TYR A 264 0.86 12.53 3.89
C TYR A 264 1.79 12.41 2.68
N PHE A 265 2.29 11.21 2.40
CA PHE A 265 3.18 10.93 1.27
C PHE A 265 2.56 9.86 0.35
N PRO A 266 2.42 10.13 -0.97
CA PRO A 266 1.87 9.16 -1.89
C PRO A 266 2.83 7.98 -2.10
N VAL A 267 2.29 6.87 -2.61
CA VAL A 267 3.06 5.67 -2.93
C VAL A 267 3.05 5.45 -4.43
N ARG A 268 4.24 5.37 -5.04
CA ARG A 268 4.43 4.95 -6.43
C ARG A 268 4.69 3.45 -6.50
N TYR A 269 4.12 2.83 -7.53
CA TYR A 269 4.22 1.39 -7.80
C TYR A 269 4.95 1.15 -9.12
N GLY A 270 5.40 -0.09 -9.36
CA GLY A 270 6.03 -0.53 -10.60
C GLY A 270 7.57 -0.45 -10.60
N ILE A 271 8.19 -0.18 -9.44
CA ILE A 271 9.64 0.04 -9.34
C ILE A 271 10.33 -1.25 -8.90
N GLN A 272 11.12 -1.86 -9.79
CA GLN A 272 11.78 -3.13 -9.51
C GLN A 272 13.06 -2.94 -8.69
N ASP A 273 13.97 -2.07 -9.14
CA ASP A 273 15.25 -1.81 -8.46
C ASP A 273 15.56 -0.31 -8.37
N HIS A 274 15.39 0.42 -9.47
CA HIS A 274 15.60 1.87 -9.53
C HIS A 274 14.51 2.57 -10.33
N ASP A 275 14.19 3.80 -9.92
CA ASP A 275 13.36 4.73 -10.67
C ASP A 275 14.21 5.96 -11.04
N LEU A 276 14.06 6.49 -12.25
CA LEU A 276 14.84 7.62 -12.75
C LEU A 276 13.90 8.71 -13.25
N VAL A 277 13.90 9.85 -12.57
CA VAL A 277 13.15 11.05 -12.98
C VAL A 277 14.15 12.09 -13.48
N PHE A 278 13.96 12.60 -14.70
CA PHE A 278 14.78 13.69 -15.23
C PHE A 278 14.14 15.04 -14.92
N ASN A 279 14.90 15.90 -14.26
CA ASN A 279 14.55 17.28 -13.94
C ASN A 279 15.32 18.22 -14.86
N ALA A 280 14.61 19.18 -15.47
CA ALA A 280 15.19 20.19 -16.33
C ALA A 280 15.21 21.54 -15.62
N PHE A 281 16.39 22.14 -15.53
CA PHE A 281 16.59 23.49 -15.00
C PHE A 281 16.88 24.43 -16.16
N PHE A 282 16.07 25.48 -16.27
CA PHE A 282 16.23 26.52 -17.28
C PHE A 282 16.70 27.81 -16.59
N SER A 283 17.70 28.46 -17.17
CA SER A 283 18.01 29.86 -16.82
C SER A 283 17.03 30.82 -17.51
N GLU A 284 17.25 32.12 -17.40
CA GLU A 284 16.49 33.11 -18.18
C GLU A 284 16.57 32.82 -19.69
N VAL A 285 15.43 32.46 -20.30
CA VAL A 285 15.32 32.15 -21.73
C VAL A 285 14.86 33.37 -22.55
N SER A 286 14.18 34.33 -21.93
CA SER A 286 13.67 35.53 -22.60
C SER A 286 14.70 36.67 -22.61
N GLN A 287 14.71 37.45 -23.70
CA GLN A 287 15.54 38.65 -23.86
C GLN A 287 14.78 39.75 -24.61
N ALA A 288 15.22 41.00 -24.45
CA ALA A 288 14.68 42.13 -25.20
C ALA A 288 14.85 41.92 -26.72
N TYR A 289 13.89 42.41 -27.52
CA TYR A 289 13.93 42.25 -28.98
C TYR A 289 15.21 42.88 -29.57
N GLN A 290 16.01 42.05 -30.23
CA GLN A 290 17.19 42.47 -30.97
C GLN A 290 17.27 41.70 -32.29
N GLN A 291 17.56 42.40 -33.38
CA GLN A 291 17.67 41.80 -34.70
C GLN A 291 19.00 41.03 -34.82
N GLY A 292 18.93 39.73 -35.11
CA GLY A 292 20.10 38.85 -35.30
C GLY A 292 19.92 37.45 -34.69
N GLU A 293 20.88 36.56 -34.91
CA GLU A 293 20.91 35.21 -34.31
C GLU A 293 21.54 35.25 -32.90
N ILE A 294 20.94 36.03 -32.00
CA ILE A 294 21.37 36.13 -30.61
C ILE A 294 20.49 35.20 -29.79
N TRP A 295 21.07 34.13 -29.27
CA TRP A 295 20.38 33.12 -28.47
C TRP A 295 20.67 33.33 -26.99
N LYS A 296 19.65 33.13 -26.12
CA LYS A 296 19.75 33.19 -24.66
C LYS A 296 19.03 31.99 -24.05
N GLY A 297 19.53 31.51 -22.92
CA GLY A 297 18.97 30.40 -22.17
C GLY A 297 19.87 29.18 -22.19
N ASP A 298 20.21 28.70 -20.99
CA ASP A 298 20.91 27.42 -20.78
C ASP A 298 19.93 26.43 -20.14
N MET A 299 20.02 25.16 -20.55
CA MET A 299 19.24 24.05 -19.98
C MET A 299 20.18 23.02 -19.36
N LYS A 300 19.98 22.71 -18.07
CA LYS A 300 20.68 21.62 -17.39
C LYS A 300 19.69 20.51 -17.05
N LEU A 301 19.95 19.30 -17.53
CA LEU A 301 19.20 18.10 -17.16
C LEU A 301 19.92 17.39 -16.02
N GLU A 302 19.20 17.07 -14.95
CA GLU A 302 19.69 16.26 -13.84
C GLU A 302 18.71 15.13 -13.53
N ASN A 303 19.21 14.00 -13.07
CA ASN A 303 18.39 12.85 -12.72
C ASN A 303 18.23 12.71 -11.20
N GLU A 304 17.01 12.42 -10.77
CA GLU A 304 16.71 11.89 -9.44
C GLU A 304 16.53 10.39 -9.53
N MET A 305 17.28 9.66 -8.70
CA MET A 305 17.22 8.20 -8.66
C MET A 305 16.58 7.71 -7.37
N GLY A 306 15.39 7.12 -7.50
CA GLY A 306 14.75 6.32 -6.46
C GLY A 306 15.35 4.91 -6.43
N HIS A 307 15.42 4.31 -5.24
CA HIS A 307 15.84 2.92 -5.06
C HIS A 307 14.86 2.20 -4.15
N VAL A 308 14.71 0.89 -4.38
CA VAL A 308 13.80 0.04 -3.64
C VAL A 308 14.56 -1.16 -3.07
N ASP A 309 14.50 -1.31 -1.75
CA ASP A 309 15.19 -2.35 -0.99
C ASP A 309 14.26 -3.55 -0.74
N ASP A 310 14.80 -4.77 -0.71
CA ASP A 310 14.05 -5.98 -0.40
C ASP A 310 13.84 -6.13 1.11
N ALA A 311 12.58 -6.23 1.54
CA ALA A 311 12.17 -6.48 2.91
C ALA A 311 11.42 -7.82 3.02
N MET A 312 11.47 -8.45 4.21
CA MET A 312 10.82 -9.75 4.43
C MET A 312 10.30 -9.92 5.86
N ILE A 313 9.26 -10.73 6.00
CA ILE A 313 8.77 -11.28 7.26
C ILE A 313 8.71 -12.80 7.14
N LYS A 314 9.17 -13.52 8.17
CA LYS A 314 9.13 -14.98 8.24
C LYS A 314 8.59 -15.40 9.61
N LEU A 315 7.56 -16.24 9.60
CA LEU A 315 6.92 -16.80 10.77
C LEU A 315 7.07 -18.33 10.71
N LYS A 316 7.47 -18.92 11.83
CA LYS A 316 7.53 -20.38 11.98
C LYS A 316 6.68 -20.77 13.18
N PHE A 317 5.64 -21.54 12.91
CA PHE A 317 4.80 -22.12 13.94
C PHE A 317 5.34 -23.51 14.29
N GLY A 318 5.59 -23.72 15.60
CA GLY A 318 6.04 -25.00 16.16
C GLY A 318 4.93 -26.07 16.16
N PRO A 319 5.19 -27.25 16.76
CA PRO A 319 4.17 -28.29 16.90
C PRO A 319 3.01 -27.75 17.74
N MET A 320 1.87 -27.49 17.10
CA MET A 320 0.72 -26.81 17.71
C MET A 320 0.06 -27.61 18.84
N LYS A 321 0.36 -28.91 18.94
CA LYS A 321 -0.09 -29.81 20.01
C LYS A 321 0.41 -29.40 21.39
N GLU A 322 1.57 -28.75 21.48
CA GLU A 322 2.10 -28.20 22.74
C GLU A 322 1.39 -26.90 23.12
N LEU A 323 1.11 -26.04 22.14
CA LEU A 323 0.34 -24.79 22.32
C LEU A 323 -1.13 -25.06 22.72
N GLU A 324 -1.77 -26.09 22.15
CA GLU A 324 -3.10 -26.56 22.54
C GLU A 324 -3.15 -26.97 24.02
N ARG A 325 -2.10 -27.64 24.52
CA ARG A 325 -1.99 -28.07 25.93
C ARG A 325 -1.72 -26.92 26.89
N MET A 326 -1.03 -25.87 26.46
CA MET A 326 -0.59 -24.77 27.34
C MET A 326 -1.57 -23.59 27.43
N TYR A 327 -2.32 -23.26 26.36
CA TYR A 327 -3.00 -21.96 26.30
C TYR A 327 -4.50 -22.02 26.05
N ILE A 328 -5.05 -22.94 25.24
CA ILE A 328 -6.44 -22.79 24.78
C ILE A 328 -7.17 -24.12 24.50
N ALA A 329 -7.94 -24.59 25.49
CA ALA A 329 -8.98 -25.59 25.28
C ALA A 329 -10.32 -24.98 24.79
N TYR A 330 -10.54 -23.67 24.98
CA TYR A 330 -11.86 -23.04 24.80
C TYR A 330 -12.12 -22.40 23.41
N LEU A 331 -11.09 -22.01 22.65
CA LEU A 331 -11.25 -21.48 21.27
C LEU A 331 -11.08 -22.55 20.19
N ASN A 332 -10.81 -23.81 20.55
CA ASN A 332 -10.60 -24.89 19.58
C ASN A 332 -11.95 -25.29 18.97
N LYS A 333 -12.23 -24.82 17.74
CA LYS A 333 -13.37 -25.26 16.91
C LYS A 333 -13.01 -26.37 15.92
N GLU A 334 -11.73 -26.75 15.84
CA GLU A 334 -11.16 -27.62 14.79
C GLU A 334 -10.90 -29.06 15.27
N GLY A 335 -11.44 -29.46 16.42
CA GLY A 335 -11.35 -30.84 16.90
C GLY A 335 -9.92 -31.30 17.16
N SER A 336 -9.57 -32.53 16.77
CA SER A 336 -8.28 -33.18 17.06
C SER A 336 -7.20 -33.00 15.97
N ASP A 337 -7.40 -32.09 15.01
CA ASP A 337 -6.39 -31.80 13.98
C ASP A 337 -5.08 -31.27 14.62
N PRO A 338 -3.89 -31.80 14.28
CA PRO A 338 -2.62 -31.26 14.76
C PRO A 338 -2.34 -29.82 14.32
N ILE A 339 -2.93 -29.30 13.23
CA ILE A 339 -2.78 -27.92 12.76
C ILE A 339 -4.04 -27.13 13.15
N LYS A 340 -3.85 -25.96 13.77
CA LYS A 340 -4.94 -25.06 14.18
C LYS A 340 -4.98 -23.81 13.30
N TRP A 341 -5.76 -23.83 12.23
CA TRP A 341 -5.78 -22.79 11.21
C TRP A 341 -6.28 -21.45 11.72
N THR A 342 -7.33 -21.44 12.53
CA THR A 342 -7.86 -20.22 13.16
C THR A 342 -6.85 -19.54 14.09
N MET A 343 -6.00 -20.32 14.78
CA MET A 343 -4.92 -19.78 15.60
C MET A 343 -3.80 -19.18 14.74
N ILE A 344 -3.42 -19.90 13.68
CA ILE A 344 -2.40 -19.45 12.72
C ILE A 344 -2.85 -18.15 12.05
N GLU A 345 -4.11 -18.06 11.62
CA GLU A 345 -4.73 -16.87 11.05
C GLU A 345 -4.67 -15.68 12.03
N PHE A 346 -5.04 -15.90 13.30
CA PHE A 346 -4.95 -14.86 14.33
C PHE A 346 -3.51 -14.40 14.59
N CYS A 347 -2.55 -15.32 14.68
CA CYS A 347 -1.15 -14.98 14.84
C CYS A 347 -0.58 -14.24 13.62
N ILE A 348 -0.97 -14.65 12.41
CA ILE A 348 -0.61 -13.97 11.16
C ILE A 348 -1.18 -12.55 11.15
N LEU A 349 -2.44 -12.36 11.52
CA LEU A 349 -3.08 -11.04 11.59
C LEU A 349 -2.32 -10.10 12.52
N ASN A 350 -2.05 -10.50 13.76
CA ASN A 350 -1.34 -9.66 14.72
C ASN A 350 0.11 -9.39 14.28
N SER A 351 0.73 -10.36 13.59
CA SER A 351 2.06 -10.18 13.00
C SER A 351 2.04 -9.15 11.87
N LEU A 352 1.01 -9.17 11.02
CA LEU A 352 0.82 -8.18 9.96
C LEU A 352 0.51 -6.78 10.50
N GLU A 353 -0.30 -6.66 11.55
CA GLU A 353 -0.51 -5.38 12.25
C GLU A 353 0.81 -4.81 12.77
N THR A 354 1.63 -5.66 13.41
CA THR A 354 2.96 -5.28 13.89
C THR A 354 3.88 -4.89 12.74
N ALA A 355 3.91 -5.68 11.67
CA ALA A 355 4.70 -5.40 10.47
C ALA A 355 4.32 -4.07 9.81
N GLN A 356 3.02 -3.73 9.79
CA GLN A 356 2.56 -2.45 9.27
C GLN A 356 3.04 -1.27 10.12
N VAL A 357 3.04 -1.39 11.45
CA VAL A 357 3.63 -0.39 12.36
C VAL A 357 5.13 -0.28 12.17
N GLU A 358 5.83 -1.40 12.01
CA GLU A 358 7.27 -1.44 11.73
C GLU A 358 7.60 -0.77 10.39
N GLN A 359 6.82 -1.05 9.35
CA GLN A 359 6.93 -0.40 8.05
C GLN A 359 6.74 1.11 8.17
N ASN A 360 5.74 1.58 8.93
CA ASN A 360 5.55 3.01 9.15
C ASN A 360 6.77 3.64 9.85
N LYS A 361 7.28 3.00 10.92
CA LYS A 361 8.48 3.48 11.62
C LYS A 361 9.70 3.51 10.71
N ARG A 362 9.85 2.53 9.82
CA ARG A 362 10.95 2.42 8.86
C ARG A 362 10.86 3.45 7.74
N ARG A 363 9.67 3.69 7.18
CA ARG A 363 9.43 4.75 6.20
C ARG A 363 9.83 6.14 6.69
N MET A 364 9.78 6.39 8.00
CA MET A 364 10.31 7.65 8.57
C MET A 364 11.80 7.57 8.92
N ARG A 365 12.19 6.58 9.74
CA ARG A 365 13.50 6.56 10.43
C ARG A 365 14.43 5.42 10.00
N GLY A 366 14.05 4.63 9.01
CA GLY A 366 14.83 3.50 8.55
C GLY A 366 16.06 3.95 7.76
N ILE A 367 17.14 3.19 7.86
CA ILE A 367 18.33 3.35 7.03
C ILE A 367 18.75 1.97 6.56
N TYR A 368 18.82 1.76 5.25
CA TYR A 368 19.22 0.45 4.76
C TYR A 368 20.64 0.09 5.21
N VAL A 369 20.80 -1.11 5.77
CA VAL A 369 22.10 -1.71 6.05
C VAL A 369 22.03 -3.18 5.71
N LYS A 370 22.94 -3.63 4.86
CA LYS A 370 23.04 -5.04 4.48
C LYS A 370 23.17 -5.92 5.74
N PRO A 371 22.28 -6.92 5.95
CA PRO A 371 22.28 -7.71 7.17
C PRO A 371 23.52 -8.61 7.28
N GLU A 372 23.96 -8.83 8.52
CA GLU A 372 24.99 -9.80 8.84
C GLU A 372 24.51 -11.23 8.52
N THR A 373 25.40 -12.06 7.97
CA THR A 373 25.03 -13.43 7.58
C THR A 373 24.63 -14.25 8.80
N GLY A 374 23.40 -14.76 8.80
CA GLY A 374 22.87 -15.62 9.88
C GLY A 374 22.33 -14.89 11.10
N VAL A 375 22.34 -13.56 11.14
CA VAL A 375 21.82 -12.75 12.25
C VAL A 375 20.57 -11.99 11.78
N ALA A 376 19.53 -11.98 12.62
CA ALA A 376 18.34 -11.17 12.34
C ALA A 376 18.69 -9.68 12.44
N GLY A 377 18.53 -8.95 11.34
CA GLY A 377 18.72 -7.50 11.32
C GLY A 377 17.59 -6.76 12.04
N SER A 378 17.84 -5.51 12.43
CA SER A 378 16.79 -4.61 12.92
C SER A 378 15.77 -4.35 11.81
N TYR A 379 14.48 -4.31 12.16
CA TYR A 379 13.43 -3.95 11.20
C TYR A 379 13.65 -2.54 10.61
N LEU A 380 14.36 -1.64 11.30
CA LEU A 380 14.70 -0.31 10.79
C LEU A 380 15.71 -0.35 9.64
N ASN A 381 16.48 -1.44 9.53
CA ASN A 381 17.57 -1.54 8.56
C ASN A 381 17.16 -2.14 7.21
N ALA A 382 15.88 -2.48 7.05
CA ALA A 382 15.39 -3.14 5.84
C ALA A 382 15.24 -2.21 4.64
N SER A 383 15.07 -0.89 4.87
CA SER A 383 14.94 0.11 3.81
C SER A 383 15.23 1.51 4.35
N THR A 384 15.48 2.46 3.44
CA THR A 384 15.78 3.87 3.75
C THR A 384 14.50 4.71 3.77
N GLY A 385 14.28 5.39 4.90
CA GLY A 385 13.14 6.28 5.14
C GLY A 385 13.45 7.75 4.92
N ILE A 386 12.43 8.60 5.10
CA ILE A 386 12.46 10.05 4.81
C ILE A 386 13.64 10.76 5.47
N ILE A 387 13.91 10.53 6.76
CA ILE A 387 14.96 11.26 7.47
C ILE A 387 16.33 11.04 6.82
N TYR A 388 16.71 9.77 6.61
CA TYR A 388 18.01 9.44 6.05
C TYR A 388 18.07 9.72 4.54
N THR A 389 16.94 9.72 3.83
CA THR A 389 16.86 10.24 2.44
C THR A 389 17.15 11.74 2.39
N LEU A 390 16.61 12.54 3.31
CA LEU A 390 16.89 13.98 3.39
C LEU A 390 18.35 14.25 3.77
N VAL A 391 18.90 13.51 4.75
CA VAL A 391 20.34 13.55 5.09
C VAL A 391 21.20 13.21 3.88
N ARG A 392 20.83 12.17 3.13
CA ARG A 392 21.52 11.80 1.91
C ARG A 392 21.51 12.94 0.88
N TYR A 393 20.39 13.65 0.71
CA TYR A 393 20.34 14.81 -0.19
C TYR A 393 21.22 15.97 0.27
N MET A 394 21.34 16.20 1.58
CA MET A 394 22.33 17.15 2.12
C MET A 394 23.77 16.70 1.79
N HIS A 395 24.08 15.42 2.02
CA HIS A 395 25.40 14.84 1.75
C HIS A 395 25.74 14.71 0.24
N GLU A 396 24.72 14.76 -0.64
CA GLU A 396 24.89 14.80 -2.11
C GLU A 396 25.00 16.22 -2.67
N PHE A 397 24.96 17.25 -1.80
CA PHE A 397 24.92 18.67 -2.17
C PHE A 397 23.73 19.04 -3.08
N LYS A 398 22.56 18.47 -2.79
CA LYS A 398 21.30 18.78 -3.46
C LYS A 398 20.42 19.74 -2.66
N ILE A 399 20.53 19.69 -1.34
CA ILE A 399 19.75 20.52 -0.41
C ILE A 399 20.74 21.19 0.54
N LEU A 400 20.64 22.52 0.64
CA LEU A 400 21.30 23.28 1.67
C LEU A 400 20.37 23.34 2.90
N PRO A 401 20.78 22.80 4.06
CA PRO A 401 20.01 22.94 5.29
C PRO A 401 20.18 24.34 5.89
N HIS A 402 19.11 24.83 6.51
CA HIS A 402 19.10 26.02 7.34
C HIS A 402 19.76 25.69 8.70
N ASP A 403 20.83 26.42 9.05
CA ASP A 403 21.80 26.05 10.09
C ASP A 403 21.97 27.13 11.18
N ASP A 404 20.87 27.64 11.73
CA ASP A 404 20.89 28.62 12.84
C ASP A 404 20.64 27.97 14.22
N GLU A 405 21.34 28.46 15.25
CA GLU A 405 21.23 27.95 16.63
C GLU A 405 19.81 28.12 17.22
N SER A 406 19.06 29.13 16.78
CA SER A 406 17.71 29.44 17.28
C SER A 406 16.66 28.38 16.94
N TYR A 407 16.87 27.62 15.85
CA TYR A 407 15.90 26.66 15.34
C TYR A 407 16.47 25.30 14.93
N ARG A 408 17.79 25.08 14.96
CA ARG A 408 18.39 23.73 14.77
C ARG A 408 17.79 22.69 15.70
N SER A 409 17.43 23.10 16.91
CA SER A 409 16.75 22.28 17.91
C SER A 409 15.78 23.14 18.70
N TYR A 410 14.81 22.51 19.35
CA TYR A 410 13.87 23.19 20.22
C TYR A 410 13.46 22.30 21.40
N THR A 411 12.97 22.97 22.43
CA THR A 411 12.46 22.39 23.67
C THR A 411 10.96 22.65 23.78
N ALA A 412 10.33 22.06 24.80
CA ALA A 412 8.91 22.27 25.05
C ALA A 412 8.51 23.74 25.25
N SER A 413 9.42 24.61 25.73
CA SER A 413 9.12 26.01 26.04
C SER A 413 9.32 26.99 24.88
N ASN A 414 10.21 26.69 23.92
CA ASN A 414 10.58 27.62 22.84
C ASN A 414 10.19 27.13 21.44
N MET A 415 9.52 25.98 21.33
CA MET A 415 9.13 25.39 20.04
C MET A 415 8.41 26.38 19.11
N LEU A 416 7.53 27.24 19.63
CA LEU A 416 6.80 28.21 18.81
C LEU A 416 7.73 29.23 18.17
N ASP A 417 8.61 29.82 18.98
CA ASP A 417 9.56 30.84 18.51
C ASP A 417 10.54 30.21 17.51
N SER A 418 11.12 29.04 17.81
CA SER A 418 12.02 28.33 16.90
C SER A 418 11.37 28.00 15.54
N VAL A 419 10.10 27.61 15.53
CA VAL A 419 9.37 27.35 14.26
C VAL A 419 9.12 28.64 13.49
N GLN A 420 8.77 29.74 14.18
CA GLN A 420 8.56 31.04 13.53
C GLN A 420 9.85 31.58 12.93
N GLU A 421 10.98 31.46 13.64
CA GLU A 421 12.30 31.86 13.12
C GLU A 421 12.69 31.01 11.91
N PHE A 422 12.48 29.68 11.95
CA PHE A 422 12.75 28.82 10.79
C PHE A 422 11.93 29.22 9.56
N VAL A 423 10.61 29.45 9.74
CA VAL A 423 9.74 29.87 8.62
C VAL A 423 10.16 31.26 8.12
N GLY A 424 10.51 32.18 9.02
CA GLY A 424 11.00 33.51 8.68
C GLY A 424 12.29 33.46 7.86
N ASP A 425 13.24 32.61 8.24
CA ASP A 425 14.51 32.43 7.53
C ASP A 425 14.32 31.79 6.14
N VAL A 426 13.42 30.82 6.02
CA VAL A 426 13.04 30.24 4.71
C VAL A 426 12.43 31.32 3.81
N VAL A 427 11.48 32.12 4.33
CA VAL A 427 10.84 33.21 3.56
C VAL A 427 11.87 34.27 3.14
N ALA A 428 12.82 34.62 4.01
CA ALA A 428 13.88 35.58 3.70
C ALA A 428 14.88 35.04 2.64
N SER A 429 14.98 33.71 2.53
CA SER A 429 15.86 33.03 1.57
C SER A 429 15.21 32.82 0.19
N CYS A 430 13.89 33.00 0.07
CA CYS A 430 13.20 32.90 -1.22
C CYS A 430 13.57 34.05 -2.16
N THR A 431 13.87 33.71 -3.41
CA THR A 431 14.09 34.70 -4.49
C THR A 431 12.75 35.19 -5.05
N GLU A 432 12.76 36.26 -5.85
CA GLU A 432 11.54 36.85 -6.45
C GLU A 432 10.72 35.84 -7.28
N ASP A 433 11.37 34.81 -7.82
CA ASP A 433 10.75 33.77 -8.64
C ASP A 433 10.22 32.57 -7.83
N MET A 434 10.40 32.56 -6.51
CA MET A 434 9.97 31.47 -5.63
C MET A 434 8.64 31.78 -4.93
N ASP A 435 7.71 30.84 -5.06
CA ASP A 435 6.43 30.88 -4.35
C ASP A 435 6.32 29.70 -3.37
N LEU A 436 6.02 30.02 -2.11
CA LEU A 436 5.83 29.07 -1.02
C LEU A 436 4.35 28.69 -0.79
N ASP A 437 3.41 29.23 -1.57
CA ASP A 437 1.96 29.01 -1.38
C ASP A 437 1.55 27.53 -1.43
N ARG A 438 2.32 26.70 -2.13
CA ARG A 438 2.08 25.25 -2.23
C ARG A 438 2.82 24.42 -1.17
N HIS A 439 3.74 25.02 -0.43
CA HIS A 439 4.53 24.33 0.56
C HIS A 439 3.73 24.14 1.85
N VAL A 440 4.07 23.07 2.56
CA VAL A 440 3.57 22.82 3.90
C VAL A 440 4.75 22.54 4.82
N LEU A 441 4.61 22.94 6.09
CA LEU A 441 5.59 22.67 7.13
C LEU A 441 5.29 21.33 7.80
N TYR A 442 6.24 20.43 7.79
CA TYR A 442 6.16 19.14 8.48
C TYR A 442 6.80 19.22 9.86
N LEU A 443 6.02 18.94 10.90
CA LEU A 443 6.44 18.96 12.31
C LEU A 443 6.15 17.63 13.01
N ASN A 444 6.84 17.39 14.13
CA ASN A 444 6.67 16.16 14.90
C ASN A 444 5.34 16.13 15.69
N LYS A 445 4.49 15.12 15.41
CA LYS A 445 3.19 14.92 16.06
C LYS A 445 3.29 14.76 17.58
N THR A 446 4.39 14.23 18.12
CA THR A 446 4.57 14.09 19.57
C THR A 446 4.78 15.44 20.27
N HIS A 447 5.23 16.46 19.53
CA HIS A 447 5.46 17.81 20.04
C HIS A 447 4.23 18.73 19.90
N LEU A 448 3.14 18.24 19.30
CA LEU A 448 1.88 18.98 19.18
C LEU A 448 1.38 19.58 20.53
N PRO A 449 1.45 18.88 21.68
CA PRO A 449 1.06 19.49 22.96
C PRO A 449 1.95 20.67 23.37
N TRP A 450 3.24 20.65 23.02
CA TRP A 450 4.15 21.77 23.28
C TRP A 450 3.77 22.98 22.44
N TRP A 451 3.46 22.77 21.17
CA TRP A 451 2.96 23.81 20.27
C TRP A 451 1.70 24.49 20.81
N ILE A 452 0.66 23.73 21.13
CA ILE A 452 -0.60 24.27 21.68
C ILE A 452 -0.36 25.05 22.97
N LYS A 453 0.53 24.57 23.84
CA LYS A 453 0.88 25.25 25.10
C LYS A 453 1.57 26.58 24.84
N ASN A 454 2.53 26.65 23.92
CA ASN A 454 3.27 27.87 23.59
C ASN A 454 2.36 28.89 22.90
N VAL A 455 1.53 28.45 21.95
CA VAL A 455 0.52 29.31 21.30
C VAL A 455 -0.41 29.92 22.34
N ARG A 456 -0.96 29.11 23.26
CA ARG A 456 -1.83 29.60 24.34
C ARG A 456 -1.11 30.60 25.25
N ALA A 457 0.17 30.39 25.52
CA ALA A 457 0.95 31.28 26.37
C ALA A 457 1.22 32.64 25.71
N LYS A 458 1.49 32.66 24.40
CA LYS A 458 1.85 33.86 23.64
C LYS A 458 0.61 34.66 23.18
N TYR A 459 -0.34 33.98 22.53
CA TYR A 459 -1.50 34.59 21.89
C TYR A 459 -2.81 34.46 22.67
N GLY A 460 -2.82 33.75 23.81
CA GLY A 460 -4.05 33.46 24.55
C GLY A 460 -4.75 34.67 25.18
N LYS A 461 -4.18 35.87 25.05
CA LYS A 461 -4.77 37.14 25.51
C LYS A 461 -5.28 38.00 24.34
N ASP A 462 -5.08 37.58 23.10
CA ASP A 462 -5.47 38.35 21.93
C ASP A 462 -6.98 38.25 21.68
N ILE A 463 -7.55 39.32 21.14
CA ILE A 463 -9.01 39.47 21.01
C ILE A 463 -9.58 38.52 19.92
N ASP A 464 -8.77 38.17 18.94
CA ASP A 464 -9.07 37.25 17.84
C ASP A 464 -8.73 35.78 18.15
N PHE A 465 -8.14 35.51 19.33
CA PHE A 465 -7.84 34.16 19.77
C PHE A 465 -9.12 33.40 20.15
N SER A 466 -9.61 32.59 19.22
CA SER A 466 -10.87 31.83 19.41
C SER A 466 -10.73 30.63 20.34
N SER A 467 -9.61 29.90 20.30
CA SER A 467 -9.35 28.75 21.17
C SER A 467 -7.91 28.22 21.06
N PRO A 468 -7.44 27.36 21.99
CA PRO A 468 -6.14 26.68 21.88
C PRO A 468 -5.92 25.86 20.60
N ASP A 469 -6.99 25.52 19.88
CA ASP A 469 -6.92 24.77 18.62
C ASP A 469 -6.88 25.67 17.38
N SER A 470 -7.01 27.00 17.52
CA SER A 470 -7.08 27.93 16.39
C SER A 470 -5.83 27.88 15.49
N TYR A 471 -4.64 27.81 16.09
CA TYR A 471 -3.36 27.70 15.38
C TYR A 471 -2.80 26.29 15.38
N ARG A 472 -3.65 25.26 15.56
CA ARG A 472 -3.18 23.88 15.65
C ARG A 472 -2.45 23.41 14.40
N ASN A 473 -2.89 23.86 13.22
CA ASN A 473 -2.39 23.39 11.92
C ASN A 473 -1.87 24.54 11.04
N VAL A 474 -1.60 25.71 11.63
CA VAL A 474 -1.13 26.89 10.91
C VAL A 474 -0.11 27.59 11.80
N VAL A 475 0.99 28.05 11.21
CA VAL A 475 1.97 28.88 11.92
C VAL A 475 1.38 30.29 12.12
N PRO A 476 1.25 30.79 13.35
CA PRO A 476 0.71 32.12 13.62
C PRO A 476 1.41 33.20 12.79
N ASP A 477 0.66 34.22 12.40
CA ASP A 477 1.12 35.36 11.60
C ASP A 477 1.60 35.02 10.17
N THR A 478 1.37 33.78 9.72
CA THR A 478 1.67 33.33 8.35
C THR A 478 0.51 32.49 7.78
N ASN A 479 0.51 32.26 6.46
CA ASN A 479 -0.41 31.32 5.81
C ASN A 479 0.14 29.87 5.79
N MET A 480 1.28 29.61 6.45
CA MET A 480 1.97 28.33 6.36
C MET A 480 1.22 27.23 7.10
N ARG A 481 0.77 26.21 6.35
CA ARG A 481 0.05 25.07 6.90
C ARG A 481 1.01 24.06 7.52
N ILE A 482 0.66 23.52 8.68
CA ILE A 482 1.40 22.49 9.39
C ILE A 482 0.80 21.10 9.15
N ILE A 483 1.66 20.13 8.84
CA ILE A 483 1.35 18.69 8.85
C ILE A 483 2.11 18.01 10.00
N TRP A 484 1.37 17.33 10.87
CA TRP A 484 1.91 16.64 12.03
C TRP A 484 2.31 15.19 11.72
N LEU A 485 3.60 14.95 11.55
CA LEU A 485 4.16 13.65 11.20
C LEU A 485 4.29 12.71 12.40
N PRO A 486 3.73 11.48 12.32
CA PRO A 486 3.94 10.45 13.32
C PRO A 486 5.34 9.79 13.18
N TYR A 487 5.72 8.99 14.17
CA TYR A 487 6.93 8.15 14.19
C TYR A 487 8.30 8.86 14.15
N LEU A 488 8.36 10.18 14.37
CA LEU A 488 9.62 10.95 14.51
C LEU A 488 10.27 10.84 15.90
N GLY A 489 9.59 10.24 16.88
CA GLY A 489 10.11 10.14 18.25
C GLY A 489 10.15 11.50 18.95
N GLN A 490 11.32 11.93 19.40
CA GLN A 490 11.56 13.26 20.02
C GLN A 490 12.44 14.16 19.14
N LEU A 491 12.61 13.82 17.87
CA LEU A 491 13.47 14.59 16.98
C LEU A 491 12.85 15.97 16.68
N PRO A 492 13.57 17.09 16.89
CA PRO A 492 13.14 18.43 16.53
C PRO A 492 13.36 18.71 15.03
N LEU A 493 12.88 17.81 14.18
CA LEU A 493 12.96 17.95 12.72
C LEU A 493 11.87 18.89 12.23
N MET A 494 12.25 19.81 11.35
CA MET A 494 11.37 20.74 10.65
C MET A 494 11.79 20.77 9.19
N PHE A 495 10.83 20.53 8.29
CA PHE A 495 11.09 20.71 6.87
C PHE A 495 9.83 21.18 6.14
N MET A 496 10.03 21.94 5.08
CA MET A 496 9.00 22.43 4.18
C MET A 496 9.18 21.80 2.81
N ASP A 497 8.09 21.27 2.27
CA ASP A 497 8.06 20.64 0.95
C ASP A 497 6.64 20.78 0.36
N VAL A 498 6.53 20.60 -0.95
CA VAL A 498 5.23 20.51 -1.63
C VAL A 498 4.66 19.11 -1.42
N PRO A 499 3.42 18.97 -0.90
CA PRO A 499 2.77 17.68 -0.75
C PRO A 499 2.82 16.85 -2.03
N GLY A 500 3.26 15.61 -1.91
CA GLY A 500 3.42 14.69 -3.04
C GLY A 500 4.78 14.73 -3.72
N ASN A 501 5.70 15.63 -3.37
CA ASN A 501 7.06 15.60 -3.90
C ASN A 501 7.87 14.43 -3.30
N LEU A 502 7.91 14.30 -1.97
CA LEU A 502 8.41 13.12 -1.28
C LEU A 502 7.42 11.95 -1.39
N GLN A 503 7.90 10.78 -1.81
CA GLN A 503 7.07 9.63 -2.11
C GLN A 503 7.69 8.33 -1.62
N PHE A 504 6.83 7.39 -1.23
CA PHE A 504 7.24 6.01 -1.00
C PHE A 504 7.21 5.22 -2.31
N LEU A 505 8.15 4.31 -2.46
CA LEU A 505 8.34 3.50 -3.65
C LEU A 505 8.05 2.03 -3.29
N GLU A 506 7.23 1.36 -4.08
CA GLU A 506 6.93 -0.06 -3.97
C GLU A 506 6.93 -0.72 -5.35
N PHE A 507 7.09 -2.04 -5.41
CA PHE A 507 7.00 -2.76 -6.68
C PHE A 507 5.54 -3.06 -7.04
N VAL A 508 4.85 -3.88 -6.25
CA VAL A 508 3.41 -4.17 -6.44
C VAL A 508 2.60 -3.67 -5.23
N PRO A 509 1.40 -3.12 -5.44
CA PRO A 509 0.55 -2.70 -4.34
C PRO A 509 0.25 -3.84 -3.36
N GLY A 510 0.55 -3.63 -2.08
CA GLY A 510 0.15 -4.56 -1.02
C GLY A 510 0.98 -5.85 -0.93
N GLU A 511 2.17 -5.93 -1.53
CA GLU A 511 3.04 -7.12 -1.47
C GLU A 511 3.30 -7.62 -0.04
N MET A 512 3.47 -6.70 0.91
CA MET A 512 3.67 -7.04 2.32
C MET A 512 2.52 -7.90 2.87
N LEU A 513 1.29 -7.69 2.40
CA LEU A 513 0.09 -8.43 2.82
C LEU A 513 -0.02 -9.81 2.13
N SER A 514 0.74 -10.04 1.06
CA SER A 514 0.76 -11.31 0.32
C SER A 514 1.61 -12.36 1.03
N ILE A 515 1.03 -13.00 2.05
CA ILE A 515 1.69 -14.08 2.79
C ILE A 515 1.56 -15.41 2.04
N LYS A 516 2.71 -16.07 1.86
CA LYS A 516 2.83 -17.44 1.39
C LYS A 516 2.92 -18.38 2.59
N VAL A 517 2.15 -19.46 2.58
CA VAL A 517 2.14 -20.47 3.65
C VAL A 517 2.59 -21.82 3.08
N LYS A 518 3.42 -22.55 3.83
CA LYS A 518 3.82 -23.91 3.54
C LYS A 518 3.70 -24.78 4.79
N GLU A 519 3.02 -25.89 4.64
CA GLU A 519 2.98 -26.95 5.63
C GLU A 519 4.20 -27.87 5.47
N ASP A 520 4.78 -28.27 6.59
CA ASP A 520 5.92 -29.16 6.69
C ASP A 520 5.70 -30.10 7.88
N MET A 521 4.92 -31.15 7.65
CA MET A 521 4.45 -32.10 8.67
C MET A 521 3.61 -31.41 9.75
N GLU A 522 4.11 -31.34 11.00
CA GLU A 522 3.43 -30.68 12.13
C GLU A 522 3.78 -29.19 12.27
N LEU A 523 4.53 -28.63 11.30
CA LEU A 523 4.99 -27.25 11.29
C LEU A 523 4.33 -26.47 10.17
N VAL A 524 4.01 -25.21 10.45
CA VAL A 524 3.56 -24.25 9.43
C VAL A 524 4.58 -23.12 9.32
N LYS A 525 5.05 -22.88 8.09
CA LYS A 525 5.95 -21.78 7.75
C LYS A 525 5.17 -20.75 6.94
N ALA A 526 5.19 -19.49 7.35
CA ALA A 526 4.58 -18.40 6.61
C ALA A 526 5.61 -17.31 6.33
N TRP A 527 5.60 -16.72 5.14
CA TRP A 527 6.50 -15.62 4.80
C TRP A 527 5.89 -14.66 3.78
N SER A 528 6.30 -13.40 3.86
CA SER A 528 6.08 -12.41 2.81
C SER A 528 7.40 -11.70 2.52
N THR A 529 7.57 -11.30 1.26
CA THR A 529 8.72 -10.57 0.74
C THR A 529 8.20 -9.44 -0.12
N TRP A 530 8.68 -8.22 0.10
CA TRP A 530 8.23 -7.04 -0.62
C TRP A 530 9.39 -6.08 -0.87
N LYS A 531 9.14 -5.13 -1.75
CA LYS A 531 10.08 -4.12 -2.17
C LYS A 531 9.61 -2.74 -1.68
N GLU A 532 10.45 -2.02 -0.93
CA GLU A 532 10.10 -0.68 -0.41
C GLU A 532 11.28 0.32 -0.44
N GLY A 533 10.97 1.60 -0.67
CA GLY A 533 11.94 2.68 -0.69
C GLY A 533 11.31 4.06 -0.51
N THR A 534 12.16 5.10 -0.49
CA THR A 534 11.73 6.50 -0.36
C THR A 534 12.56 7.40 -1.27
N ALA A 535 11.90 8.27 -2.04
CA ALA A 535 12.57 9.28 -2.86
C ALA A 535 11.72 10.53 -3.04
N ALA A 536 12.37 11.67 -3.24
CA ALA A 536 11.74 12.88 -3.77
C ALA A 536 11.70 12.82 -5.31
N SER A 537 10.67 13.42 -5.90
CA SER A 537 10.62 13.64 -7.35
C SER A 537 11.50 14.81 -7.78
N PHE A 538 11.57 15.86 -6.95
CA PHE A 538 12.31 17.07 -7.22
C PHE A 538 12.91 17.64 -5.91
N THR A 539 14.23 17.63 -5.75
CA THR A 539 14.90 18.19 -4.56
C THR A 539 15.39 19.62 -4.81
N GLY A 540 15.97 19.82 -5.99
CA GLY A 540 16.65 21.02 -6.44
C GLY A 540 17.83 20.64 -7.31
N ARG A 541 18.67 21.61 -7.65
CA ARG A 541 19.86 21.38 -8.48
C ARG A 541 21.01 20.79 -7.64
N ARG A 542 21.68 19.77 -8.16
CA ARG A 542 22.88 19.19 -7.57
C ARG A 542 24.12 20.03 -7.89
N PHE A 543 24.95 20.22 -6.87
CA PHE A 543 26.25 20.90 -6.97
C PHE A 543 27.43 19.95 -6.71
N ASP A 544 28.61 20.30 -7.24
CA ASP A 544 29.82 19.48 -7.06
C ASP A 544 30.52 19.71 -5.72
N SER A 545 30.21 20.83 -5.04
CA SER A 545 30.83 21.20 -3.77
C SER A 545 29.88 22.02 -2.91
N LEU A 546 30.12 21.99 -1.60
CA LEU A 546 29.39 22.78 -0.62
C LEU A 546 29.49 24.29 -0.89
N GLU A 547 30.64 24.77 -1.35
CA GLU A 547 30.83 26.19 -1.69
C GLU A 547 29.92 26.64 -2.83
N LYS A 548 29.79 25.83 -3.88
CA LYS A 548 28.88 26.12 -5.00
C LYS A 548 27.42 26.06 -4.56
N LEU A 549 27.07 25.11 -3.70
CA LEU A 549 25.73 25.01 -3.11
C LEU A 549 25.39 26.23 -2.24
N LYS A 550 26.35 26.75 -1.46
CA LYS A 550 26.18 27.98 -0.68
C LYS A 550 26.06 29.21 -1.57
N ALA A 551 26.87 29.30 -2.64
CA ALA A 551 26.81 30.41 -3.60
C ALA A 551 25.47 30.48 -4.35
N ASN A 552 24.81 29.34 -4.51
CA ASN A 552 23.46 29.25 -5.06
C ASN A 552 22.39 29.87 -4.15
N ASN A 553 22.67 30.05 -2.85
CA ASN A 553 21.78 30.73 -1.90
C ASN A 553 20.31 30.28 -2.00
N TYR A 554 20.10 28.97 -1.95
CA TYR A 554 18.78 28.31 -2.04
C TYR A 554 18.06 28.42 -3.39
N GLU A 555 18.61 29.09 -4.41
CA GLU A 555 18.04 29.20 -5.76
C GLU A 555 17.74 27.80 -6.35
N TRP A 556 16.56 27.58 -6.91
CA TRP A 556 16.06 26.28 -7.39
C TRP A 556 15.86 25.17 -6.33
N GLN A 557 15.92 25.44 -5.03
CA GLN A 557 15.63 24.45 -3.99
C GLN A 557 14.11 24.36 -3.73
N GLN A 558 13.59 23.12 -3.64
CA GLN A 558 12.17 22.89 -3.37
C GLN A 558 11.90 22.45 -1.92
N ILE A 559 12.87 21.76 -1.32
CA ILE A 559 12.77 21.23 0.04
C ILE A 559 13.64 22.09 0.96
N PHE A 560 13.04 22.71 1.97
CA PHE A 560 13.76 23.47 2.99
C PHE A 560 13.75 22.69 4.30
N ILE A 561 14.88 22.59 4.98
CA ILE A 561 15.02 21.72 6.15
C ILE A 561 15.94 22.37 7.17
N ASN A 562 15.59 22.27 8.46
CA ASN A 562 16.52 22.62 9.53
C ASN A 562 17.62 21.55 9.63
N LYS A 563 18.79 21.89 10.16
CA LYS A 563 19.85 20.89 10.45
C LYS A 563 19.69 20.33 11.87
N PRO A 564 19.00 19.19 12.12
CA PRO A 564 18.66 18.73 13.48
C PRO A 564 19.88 18.16 14.22
N THR A 565 20.78 19.05 14.63
CA THR A 565 22.09 18.75 15.19
C THR A 565 22.15 19.10 16.67
N VAL A 566 23.08 18.43 17.37
CA VAL A 566 23.37 18.70 18.77
C VAL A 566 24.86 18.98 18.92
N ASP A 567 25.18 20.17 19.42
CA ASP A 567 26.56 20.53 19.71
C ASP A 567 27.09 19.73 20.90
N MET A 568 28.27 19.14 20.71
CA MET A 568 28.99 18.46 21.77
C MET A 568 29.75 19.48 22.62
N ALA A 569 29.86 19.20 23.91
CA ALA A 569 30.75 19.97 24.77
C ALA A 569 32.21 19.85 24.28
N ALA A 570 32.98 20.92 24.46
CA ALA A 570 34.41 20.89 24.25
C ALA A 570 35.06 19.75 25.07
N ASP A 571 36.08 19.12 24.50
CA ASP A 571 36.84 18.02 25.08
C ASP A 571 36.07 16.73 25.38
N ALA A 572 34.85 16.58 24.85
CA ALA A 572 34.05 15.36 24.99
C ALA A 572 34.74 14.15 24.33
N THR A 573 34.81 13.04 25.07
CA THR A 573 35.44 11.78 24.63
C THR A 573 34.42 10.68 24.31
N THR A 574 33.13 10.97 24.50
CA THR A 574 32.01 10.06 24.24
C THR A 574 30.83 10.85 23.68
N VAL A 575 30.10 10.25 22.75
CA VAL A 575 28.87 10.81 22.19
C VAL A 575 27.67 10.26 22.97
N ASP A 576 26.64 11.08 23.19
CA ASP A 576 25.37 10.64 23.81
C ASP A 576 24.25 10.57 22.77
N ALA A 577 23.93 9.35 22.35
CA ALA A 577 22.90 9.07 21.38
C ALA A 577 21.47 9.38 21.86
N SER A 578 21.26 9.65 23.16
CA SER A 578 19.95 10.04 23.66
C SER A 578 19.55 11.45 23.25
N LYS A 579 20.53 12.32 22.97
CA LYS A 579 20.32 13.74 22.62
C LYS A 579 19.94 13.94 21.15
N GLY A 580 20.38 13.05 20.26
CA GLY A 580 20.15 13.16 18.84
C GLY A 580 20.87 12.05 18.07
N PHE A 581 20.66 11.99 16.76
CA PHE A 581 21.42 11.09 15.90
C PHE A 581 22.56 11.82 15.16
N TRP A 582 22.54 13.15 15.12
CA TRP A 582 23.56 13.97 14.46
C TRP A 582 24.19 14.92 15.49
N GLN A 583 25.50 14.78 15.67
CA GLN A 583 26.28 15.57 16.62
C GLN A 583 27.37 16.36 15.92
N ILE A 584 27.60 17.59 16.39
CA ILE A 584 28.66 18.48 15.91
C ILE A 584 29.71 18.61 17.02
N THR A 585 30.98 18.38 16.70
CA THR A 585 32.09 18.52 17.66
C THR A 585 32.50 19.99 17.81
N ALA A 586 32.70 20.46 19.05
CA ALA A 586 33.24 21.79 19.32
C ALA A 586 34.78 21.85 19.23
N ALA A 587 35.34 23.06 19.27
CA ALA A 587 36.77 23.29 19.41
C ALA A 587 37.29 22.70 20.74
N ASN A 588 38.40 21.95 20.69
CA ASN A 588 38.97 21.30 21.88
C ASN A 588 40.15 22.09 22.43
N THR A 589 40.39 21.95 23.74
CA THR A 589 41.57 22.56 24.40
C THR A 589 42.86 21.79 24.14
N GLY A 590 42.75 20.57 23.62
CA GLY A 590 43.88 19.74 23.18
C GLY A 590 43.42 18.53 22.37
N ALA A 591 44.34 17.64 22.02
CA ALA A 591 44.01 16.46 21.23
C ALA A 591 43.01 15.54 21.95
N LYS A 592 41.89 15.25 21.30
CA LYS A 592 40.81 14.41 21.84
C LYS A 592 40.36 13.37 20.83
N ALA A 593 39.88 12.25 21.35
CA ALA A 593 39.32 11.17 20.57
C ALA A 593 38.00 10.71 21.17
N ILE A 594 37.02 10.46 20.30
CA ILE A 594 35.79 9.78 20.69
C ILE A 594 36.07 8.28 20.77
N THR A 595 35.69 7.69 21.90
CA THR A 595 35.93 6.27 22.21
C THR A 595 34.65 5.44 22.23
N ASP A 596 33.49 6.08 22.38
CA ASP A 596 32.19 5.40 22.40
C ASP A 596 31.04 6.34 22.01
N ILE A 597 29.92 5.74 21.58
CA ILE A 597 28.60 6.38 21.47
C ILE A 597 27.67 5.72 22.49
N THR A 598 27.58 6.35 23.65
CA THR A 598 26.72 5.90 24.75
C THR A 598 25.25 5.99 24.36
N ASN A 599 24.42 5.08 24.90
CA ASN A 599 22.98 4.98 24.62
C ASN A 599 22.61 4.72 23.15
N ALA A 600 23.56 4.26 22.32
CA ALA A 600 23.30 3.90 20.93
C ALA A 600 22.24 2.79 20.82
N LYS A 601 21.28 2.96 19.91
CA LYS A 601 20.20 2.00 19.68
C LYS A 601 20.46 1.19 18.42
N ALA A 602 20.12 -0.10 18.47
CA ALA A 602 20.21 -0.97 17.30
C ALA A 602 19.30 -0.45 16.17
N GLY A 603 19.87 -0.36 14.97
CA GLY A 603 19.18 0.09 13.77
C GLY A 603 19.04 1.60 13.59
N VAL A 604 19.76 2.42 14.37
CA VAL A 604 19.87 3.87 14.18
C VAL A 604 21.30 4.21 13.76
N ALA A 605 21.47 4.97 12.69
CA ALA A 605 22.76 5.50 12.29
C ALA A 605 23.03 6.87 12.93
N TYR A 606 24.25 7.04 13.41
CA TYR A 606 24.74 8.23 14.10
C TYR A 606 25.75 8.96 13.23
N ILE A 607 25.67 10.29 13.18
CA ILE A 607 26.54 11.16 12.40
C ILE A 607 27.34 12.01 13.38
N ILE A 608 28.66 11.94 13.28
CA ILE A 608 29.58 12.81 14.02
C ILE A 608 30.22 13.73 12.98
N GLU A 609 29.90 15.01 13.07
CA GLU A 609 30.38 16.07 12.18
C GLU A 609 31.41 16.95 12.90
N CYS A 610 32.46 17.31 12.17
CA CYS A 610 33.50 18.21 12.63
C CYS A 610 33.00 19.66 12.60
N GLY A 611 32.67 20.23 13.77
CA GLY A 611 32.26 21.63 13.90
C GLY A 611 33.42 22.63 14.01
N SER A 612 34.63 22.17 14.34
CA SER A 612 35.83 23.02 14.37
C SER A 612 37.08 22.19 14.10
N THR A 613 38.02 22.77 13.35
CA THR A 613 39.33 22.15 13.10
C THR A 613 40.34 22.42 14.21
N GLU A 614 40.02 23.29 15.19
CA GLU A 614 40.91 23.56 16.32
C GLU A 614 40.97 22.35 17.27
N ASN A 615 42.11 21.66 17.25
CA ASN A 615 42.30 20.37 17.93
C ASN A 615 41.17 19.37 17.61
N ALA A 616 40.86 19.22 16.32
CA ALA A 616 39.72 18.46 15.84
C ALA A 616 39.62 17.05 16.48
N THR A 617 38.40 16.67 16.87
CA THR A 617 38.14 15.37 17.51
C THR A 617 38.35 14.23 16.53
N THR A 618 39.13 13.23 16.93
CA THR A 618 39.46 12.06 16.10
C THR A 618 38.73 10.79 16.56
N ILE A 619 38.70 9.76 15.72
CA ILE A 619 38.26 8.41 16.11
C ILE A 619 39.31 7.41 15.64
N ALA A 620 39.89 6.67 16.59
CA ALA A 620 40.83 5.61 16.28
C ALA A 620 40.09 4.37 15.76
N LYS A 621 40.71 3.64 14.83
CA LYS A 621 40.25 2.31 14.41
C LYS A 621 40.66 1.28 15.46
N SER A 622 40.00 1.31 16.61
CA SER A 622 40.23 0.38 17.73
C SER A 622 38.96 0.21 18.54
N ASP A 623 38.95 -0.80 19.42
CA ASP A 623 37.90 -1.00 20.42
C ASP A 623 36.49 -1.01 19.80
N LYS A 624 35.61 -0.11 20.26
CA LYS A 624 34.24 0.05 19.76
C LYS A 624 34.17 0.47 18.30
N PHE A 625 35.21 1.07 17.77
CA PHE A 625 35.34 1.50 16.37
C PHE A 625 36.32 0.63 15.59
N ALA A 626 36.60 -0.60 16.02
CA ALA A 626 37.51 -1.51 15.31
C ALA A 626 37.05 -1.83 13.87
N ASP A 627 35.74 -1.78 13.62
CA ASP A 627 35.11 -2.14 12.34
C ASP A 627 34.91 -0.94 11.38
N ILE A 628 35.45 0.24 11.69
CA ILE A 628 35.48 1.38 10.75
C ILE A 628 36.51 1.15 9.63
N THR A 629 36.38 1.88 8.52
CA THR A 629 37.25 1.63 7.35
C THR A 629 38.70 2.02 7.65
N GLU A 630 38.91 3.21 8.19
CA GLU A 630 40.19 3.79 8.59
C GLU A 630 39.98 4.77 9.77
N ALA A 631 41.04 5.19 10.47
CA ALA A 631 40.92 6.20 11.52
C ALA A 631 40.26 7.49 10.96
N TYR A 632 39.33 8.06 11.71
CA TYR A 632 38.68 9.31 11.32
C TYR A 632 39.47 10.50 11.85
N THR A 633 39.98 11.30 10.92
CA THR A 633 40.80 12.48 11.21
C THR A 633 40.29 13.61 10.32
N PRO A 634 39.30 14.39 10.77
CA PRO A 634 38.71 15.44 9.95
C PRO A 634 39.71 16.56 9.66
N THR A 635 39.61 17.15 8.48
CA THR A 635 40.53 18.20 8.00
C THR A 635 39.83 19.51 7.66
N LYS A 636 38.51 19.49 7.52
CA LYS A 636 37.66 20.65 7.25
C LYS A 636 36.42 20.63 8.13
N GLU A 637 35.90 21.80 8.44
CA GLU A 637 34.57 21.93 9.05
C GLU A 637 33.51 21.33 8.11
N GLY A 638 32.59 20.57 8.68
CA GLY A 638 31.59 19.79 7.93
C GLY A 638 32.09 18.44 7.41
N ASP A 639 33.35 18.05 7.62
CA ASP A 639 33.75 16.65 7.49
C ASP A 639 32.95 15.81 8.51
N TYR A 640 32.54 14.60 8.16
CA TYR A 640 31.71 13.76 9.04
C TYR A 640 32.02 12.27 8.91
N ILE A 641 31.57 11.49 9.88
CA ILE A 641 31.50 10.03 9.81
C ILE A 641 30.12 9.56 10.26
N MET A 642 29.49 8.70 9.46
CA MET A 642 28.22 8.04 9.78
C MET A 642 28.48 6.59 10.15
N VAL A 643 28.00 6.19 11.33
CA VAL A 643 28.21 4.85 11.89
C VAL A 643 26.93 4.22 12.43
N ILE A 644 26.88 2.90 12.50
CA ILE A 644 25.75 2.15 13.07
C ILE A 644 26.23 1.04 14.01
N LEU A 645 25.46 0.79 15.08
CA LEU A 645 25.76 -0.28 16.03
C LEU A 645 25.48 -1.67 15.43
N ASN A 646 26.45 -2.57 15.51
CA ASN A 646 26.35 -3.95 15.05
C ASN A 646 25.90 -4.92 16.16
N SER A 647 25.71 -6.19 15.83
CA SER A 647 25.24 -7.22 16.77
C SER A 647 26.21 -7.49 17.94
N LYS A 648 27.51 -7.20 17.74
CA LYS A 648 28.60 -7.38 18.71
C LYS A 648 28.81 -6.15 19.62
N GLY A 649 28.08 -5.07 19.36
CA GLY A 649 28.22 -3.82 20.10
C GLY A 649 29.40 -2.95 19.67
N ASN A 650 29.90 -3.13 18.44
CA ASN A 650 30.86 -2.24 17.76
C ASN A 650 30.13 -1.37 16.72
N PHE A 651 30.79 -0.31 16.27
CA PHE A 651 30.29 0.60 15.25
C PHE A 651 30.85 0.27 13.86
N LEU A 652 29.93 0.02 12.93
CA LEU A 652 30.21 -0.14 11.50
C LEU A 652 30.11 1.21 10.80
N GLU A 653 31.07 1.52 9.94
CA GLU A 653 31.05 2.74 9.14
C GLU A 653 30.19 2.58 7.88
N LEU A 654 29.18 3.44 7.74
CA LEU A 654 28.28 3.48 6.59
C LEU A 654 28.81 4.42 5.50
N GLU A 655 29.22 5.62 5.91
CA GLU A 655 29.82 6.61 5.02
C GLU A 655 30.68 7.60 5.80
N ARG A 656 31.57 8.30 5.10
CA ARG A 656 32.38 9.39 5.66
C ARG A 656 32.60 10.49 4.64
N GLN A 657 32.93 11.67 5.13
CA GLN A 657 33.49 12.77 4.35
C GLN A 657 34.75 13.28 5.05
N VAL A 658 35.87 13.28 4.32
CA VAL A 658 37.15 13.82 4.81
C VAL A 658 37.76 14.68 3.71
N GLY A 659 38.14 15.91 4.06
CA GLY A 659 38.66 16.90 3.12
C GLY A 659 37.62 17.41 2.13
N GLY A 660 36.33 17.23 2.43
CA GLY A 660 35.22 17.50 1.51
C GLY A 660 34.96 16.39 0.47
N VAL A 661 35.63 15.23 0.59
CA VAL A 661 35.41 14.08 -0.31
C VAL A 661 34.57 13.03 0.42
N ARG A 662 33.35 12.81 -0.07
CA ARG A 662 32.44 11.78 0.43
C ARG A 662 32.84 10.38 -0.08
N LYS A 663 32.86 9.39 0.79
CA LYS A 663 33.05 7.96 0.50
C LYS A 663 31.94 7.16 1.19
N VAL A 664 31.27 6.30 0.43
CA VAL A 664 30.19 5.44 0.93
C VAL A 664 30.67 3.99 0.97
N ASN A 665 30.30 3.26 2.02
CA ASN A 665 30.62 1.85 2.15
C ASN A 665 29.70 0.98 1.28
N ALA A 666 30.15 0.65 0.07
CA ALA A 666 29.39 -0.16 -0.89
C ALA A 666 28.97 -1.55 -0.37
N ALA A 667 29.71 -2.12 0.59
CA ALA A 667 29.37 -3.42 1.16
C ALA A 667 28.14 -3.35 2.08
N LEU A 668 27.96 -2.23 2.79
CA LEU A 668 26.87 -2.03 3.75
C LEU A 668 25.70 -1.25 3.16
N GLN A 669 25.96 -0.31 2.25
CA GLN A 669 24.96 0.54 1.58
C GLN A 669 25.04 0.45 0.04
N PRO A 670 24.83 -0.74 -0.54
CA PRO A 670 24.76 -0.94 -2.00
C PRO A 670 23.57 -0.25 -2.66
N ASN A 671 22.64 0.27 -1.86
CA ASN A 671 21.39 0.89 -2.28
C ASN A 671 21.54 2.37 -2.65
N ILE A 672 22.65 3.01 -2.24
CA ILE A 672 22.92 4.41 -2.55
C ILE A 672 23.34 4.55 -4.03
N PRO A 673 22.67 5.43 -4.81
CA PRO A 673 23.04 5.80 -6.17
C PRO A 673 24.53 6.15 -6.35
N GLY A 674 25.15 5.54 -7.37
CA GLY A 674 26.54 5.82 -7.75
C GLY A 674 27.61 5.12 -6.90
N VAL A 675 27.22 4.18 -6.03
CA VAL A 675 28.14 3.42 -5.16
C VAL A 675 28.62 2.11 -5.80
N ARG A 676 27.98 1.67 -6.90
CA ARG A 676 28.39 0.49 -7.68
C ARG A 676 29.24 0.84 -8.88
#